data_AF-A0A916DBK9-F1
#
_entry.id   AF-A0A916DBK9-F1
#
_cell.length_a   1.000
_cell.length_b   1.000
_cell.length_c   1.000
_cell.angle_alpha   90.00
_cell.angle_beta   90.00
_cell.angle_gamma   90.00
#
_symmetry.space_group_name_H-M   'P 1'
#
loop_
_entity.id
_entity.type
_entity.pdbx_description
1 polymer ?
#
loop_
_entity_poly.entity_id
_entity_poly.type
_entity_poly.pdbx_seq_one_letter_code
_entity_poly.pdbx_strand_id
1 'polypeptide(L)'
;MTRSATIPANPRVLEGNLRALGVRSARAAAAIRHASADPSVELTIADDGGVTGTLARAGVTRQLASRRGPIAEGEKLAAGVDVLANAAVVVMGLGLGHHVAALARRLKQHGAIVVFEPDVALLRALLERVDMTAWLRPGGAVLLTDPDDTGSIAEATRGIEAVLATGTVFLDHPPSVARLGVARDRFAAAFANVMKAVRTNVVTTLVQVDVTVRNLLQNARWYATVPGVAELVGSQRGRPAVVVAAGPSLRRNIDLLARPELRERVVVIAVQTVLKQLLARGIRPDYVTALDYHEISARFYEGLTAGDVEGVTLVVEPKANPAILEAFPGKIRCVGDDTSDKILGPALHREMGRIQPGATVAHLAYYLARHLGCDPVILVGQDLGFTDGQYYGPGAAIHQVWAGELNEFNTLEMLEWQRIARMRSLLRKATDVHGREIYTDEQMSTYLVQFERDFLRDKERQFTTIDATEGGVRKQHATVMSLAKALEMYGNNPRGDRPARANGPTPIPAAPRLRELEARFQELRRGAGRIAELGRRAEGVLREMLADQSDQARVNELIARVNEIGVEAAESPAYWLVQHINQTGQLNRYKADRAIGVDDTLSGFDRQRKEIERDIRNVNWLADAATLVTGMLDEALVALKSGKARTREVPHAGTGSAGPRRRVWACVLVDHERGGLGISRDLSRPFLLGHNPLQLLLARLARCARLEGVLLHCLNIDAAKAIAGHTPTGLRVEFTRTSASHSETATRVAAGRAWARHCWRGGLANLSCYDEVLDAPGLASEMVSRGIDAAVVLGADWALADPRLIDEVIERHEERPDGNAMTFTQAAPGLAGCLLARSVVEEMARVGGSGATVGALLGYHPVAPQGDPIAKPACVSVPPSVRDALMRCIPDTHKNFARLAEALRPLGDRVLDAGAAEIAAALRAAGLFEDGPVEAVTMRLRFDSPRGLTGLELRHAIGSGDSPAVTFVGDGCDVLDVPGLTELVASAKAWGAAAVHIRTALTRAGSADRRALSLADVVSVDLLAESATAYLAITDREGFDTARSELARLVNRSLERPCGGERNRAWPSPWVVPRITRRDEVFEQVESFYNRWLLGCGACVIDPLPRAIDGARIEPLPLPAPARRRMEWSRVLLDSRGTQSPIQAEQLAEARA
;
A
#
# COMPACT_ATOMS: atom_id res chain seq x y z
N MET A 1 53.09 41.58 -24.49
CA MET A 1 53.32 41.06 -23.13
C MET A 1 52.63 41.98 -22.14
N THR A 2 51.33 41.81 -21.94
CA THR A 2 50.58 42.45 -20.84
C THR A 2 50.81 41.61 -19.59
N ARG A 3 51.39 42.21 -18.54
CA ARG A 3 51.57 41.55 -17.23
C ARG A 3 50.18 41.16 -16.71
N SER A 4 49.91 39.87 -16.69
CA SER A 4 48.72 39.31 -16.08
C SER A 4 48.82 39.53 -14.56
N ALA A 5 48.03 40.45 -14.02
CA ALA A 5 47.98 40.70 -12.58
C ALA A 5 47.27 39.52 -11.90
N THR A 6 48.00 38.75 -11.10
CA THR A 6 47.44 37.67 -10.28
C THR A 6 46.56 38.25 -9.18
N ILE A 7 45.39 37.64 -8.95
CA ILE A 7 44.43 38.11 -7.93
C ILE A 7 44.89 37.61 -6.55
N PRO A 8 45.23 38.50 -5.59
CA PRO A 8 45.70 38.09 -4.27
C PRO A 8 44.55 37.54 -3.40
N ALA A 9 44.88 36.64 -2.48
CA ALA A 9 43.94 36.16 -1.47
C ALA A 9 43.58 37.27 -0.47
N ASN A 10 42.30 37.33 -0.08
CA ASN A 10 41.74 38.30 0.83
C ASN A 10 40.84 37.60 1.88
N PRO A 11 41.26 37.55 3.16
CA PRO A 11 40.48 36.92 4.22
C PRO A 11 39.07 37.50 4.42
N ARG A 12 38.85 38.80 4.13
CA ARG A 12 37.52 39.42 4.23
C ARG A 12 36.58 38.93 3.14
N VAL A 13 37.09 38.72 1.92
CA VAL A 13 36.32 38.17 0.80
C VAL A 13 35.91 36.73 1.11
N LEU A 14 36.86 35.93 1.62
CA LEU A 14 36.58 34.57 2.07
C LEU A 14 35.47 34.55 3.12
N GLU A 15 35.55 35.37 4.17
CA GLU A 15 34.52 35.37 5.21
C GLU A 15 33.16 35.85 4.74
N GLY A 16 33.14 36.87 3.86
CA GLY A 16 31.89 37.33 3.23
C GLY A 16 31.20 36.20 2.46
N ASN A 17 31.98 35.49 1.65
CA ASN A 17 31.51 34.34 0.88
C ASN A 17 31.04 33.18 1.77
N LEU A 18 31.84 32.78 2.76
CA LEU A 18 31.51 31.67 3.66
C LEU A 18 30.27 31.96 4.50
N ARG A 19 30.07 33.22 4.93
CA ARG A 19 28.86 33.63 5.64
C ARG A 19 27.62 33.56 4.74
N ALA A 20 27.73 34.07 3.51
CA ALA A 20 26.62 34.00 2.55
C ALA A 20 26.28 32.54 2.21
N LEU A 21 27.29 31.72 1.94
CA LEU A 21 27.15 30.30 1.64
C LEU A 21 26.59 29.49 2.82
N GLY A 22 27.00 29.81 4.05
CA GLY A 22 26.66 29.08 5.26
C GLY A 22 25.17 29.07 5.60
N VAL A 23 24.37 29.97 5.01
CA VAL A 23 22.90 30.03 5.21
C VAL A 23 22.21 28.75 4.75
N ARG A 24 22.66 28.15 3.63
CA ARG A 24 22.08 26.92 3.08
C ARG A 24 23.07 25.78 2.89
N SER A 25 24.36 26.09 2.90
CA SER A 25 25.43 25.13 2.61
C SER A 25 26.49 25.15 3.70
N ALA A 26 26.04 25.05 4.97
CA ALA A 26 26.91 25.08 6.15
C ALA A 26 28.05 24.04 6.08
N ARG A 27 27.77 22.82 5.61
CA ARG A 27 28.77 21.75 5.44
C ARG A 27 29.82 22.10 4.38
N ALA A 28 29.40 22.61 3.22
CA ALA A 28 30.34 23.08 2.20
C ALA A 28 31.19 24.24 2.72
N ALA A 29 30.57 25.23 3.39
CA ALA A 29 31.28 26.34 3.99
C ALA A 29 32.30 25.88 5.05
N ALA A 30 31.95 24.90 5.88
CA ALA A 30 32.86 24.29 6.84
C ALA A 30 34.01 23.55 6.13
N ALA A 31 33.74 22.74 5.11
CA ALA A 31 34.76 22.04 4.34
C ALA A 31 35.76 23.03 3.70
N ILE A 32 35.27 24.10 3.08
CA ILE A 32 36.09 25.15 2.45
C ILE A 32 36.93 25.89 3.50
N ARG A 33 36.34 26.17 4.68
CA ARG A 33 37.03 26.85 5.77
C ARG A 33 38.27 26.09 6.25
N HIS A 34 38.16 24.76 6.37
CA HIS A 34 39.22 23.89 6.87
C HIS A 34 40.17 23.40 5.78
N ALA A 35 39.85 23.58 4.49
CA ALA A 35 40.72 23.22 3.39
C ALA A 35 41.84 24.25 3.15
N SER A 36 42.96 23.78 2.62
CA SER A 36 43.99 24.63 2.03
C SER A 36 43.64 24.98 0.60
N ALA A 37 43.92 26.22 0.18
CA ALA A 37 43.78 26.63 -1.21
C ALA A 37 44.71 25.79 -2.10
N ASP A 38 44.20 25.34 -3.25
CA ASP A 38 45.04 24.66 -4.23
C ASP A 38 46.08 25.63 -4.82
N PRO A 39 47.40 25.42 -4.59
CA PRO A 39 48.43 26.33 -5.08
C PRO A 39 48.61 26.28 -6.59
N SER A 40 48.05 25.28 -7.28
CA SER A 40 48.10 25.14 -8.74
C SER A 40 47.03 25.93 -9.49
N VAL A 41 46.19 26.69 -8.75
CA VAL A 41 45.18 27.58 -9.32
C VAL A 41 45.78 28.97 -9.53
N GLU A 42 45.86 29.40 -10.79
CA GLU A 42 46.26 30.76 -11.15
C GLU A 42 45.04 31.53 -11.66
N LEU A 43 44.72 32.67 -11.02
CA LEU A 43 43.59 33.53 -11.38
C LEU A 43 44.08 34.89 -11.87
N THR A 44 43.50 35.36 -12.96
CA THR A 44 43.84 36.61 -13.65
C THR A 44 42.56 37.30 -14.15
N ILE A 45 42.67 38.54 -14.61
CA ILE A 45 41.54 39.28 -15.20
C ILE A 45 41.64 39.23 -16.73
N ALA A 46 40.54 38.91 -17.40
CA ALA A 46 40.41 38.88 -18.86
C ALA A 46 40.01 40.25 -19.44
N ASP A 47 39.95 40.36 -20.77
CA ASP A 47 39.68 41.62 -21.48
C ASP A 47 38.27 42.18 -21.21
N ASP A 48 37.30 41.30 -20.90
CA ASP A 48 35.93 41.67 -20.52
C ASP A 48 35.78 42.03 -19.03
N GLY A 49 36.88 42.08 -18.27
CA GLY A 49 36.90 42.36 -16.84
C GLY A 49 36.55 41.17 -15.94
N GLY A 50 36.23 40.00 -16.52
CA GLY A 50 35.94 38.79 -15.76
C GLY A 50 37.19 38.06 -15.28
N VAL A 51 37.04 37.29 -14.20
CA VAL A 51 38.11 36.42 -13.69
C VAL A 51 38.29 35.21 -14.62
N THR A 52 39.50 34.98 -15.13
CA THR A 52 39.88 33.76 -15.83
C THR A 52 41.01 33.06 -15.09
N GLY A 53 41.33 31.82 -15.46
CA GLY A 53 42.38 31.09 -14.75
C GLY A 53 42.65 29.68 -15.25
N THR A 54 43.71 29.09 -14.71
CA THR A 54 44.18 27.74 -15.02
C THR A 54 44.30 26.91 -13.75
N LEU A 55 44.22 25.59 -13.92
CA LEU A 55 44.49 24.59 -12.90
C LEU A 55 45.52 23.60 -13.44
N ALA A 56 46.70 23.52 -12.81
CA ALA A 56 47.78 22.62 -13.23
C ALA A 56 47.89 21.39 -12.32
N ARG A 57 47.39 20.23 -12.78
CA ARG A 57 47.46 18.97 -12.02
C ARG A 57 47.96 17.81 -12.90
N ALA A 58 48.80 16.95 -12.34
CA ALA A 58 49.33 15.75 -12.99
C ALA A 58 49.93 16.02 -14.40
N GLY A 59 50.66 17.13 -14.56
CA GLY A 59 51.28 17.51 -15.83
C GLY A 59 50.33 18.08 -16.88
N VAL A 60 49.04 18.26 -16.56
CA VAL A 60 48.03 18.84 -17.45
C VAL A 60 47.55 20.18 -16.89
N THR A 61 47.75 21.25 -17.66
CA THR A 61 47.17 22.57 -17.36
C THR A 61 45.82 22.70 -18.05
N ARG A 62 44.75 22.79 -17.26
CA ARG A 62 43.38 22.98 -17.76
C ARG A 62 42.95 24.43 -17.59
N GLN A 63 42.30 24.96 -18.61
CA GLN A 63 41.66 26.27 -18.55
C GLN A 63 40.32 26.16 -17.79
N LEU A 64 40.05 27.08 -16.87
CA LEU A 64 38.83 27.06 -16.03
C LEU A 64 37.67 27.89 -16.61
N ALA A 65 37.97 28.85 -17.48
CA ALA A 65 37.03 29.67 -18.26
C ALA A 65 37.76 30.31 -19.46
N SER A 66 37.05 30.88 -20.42
CA SER A 66 37.61 31.59 -21.58
C SER A 66 38.74 32.55 -21.19
N ARG A 67 39.84 32.53 -21.96
CA ARG A 67 41.02 33.39 -21.72
C ARG A 67 40.77 34.86 -22.04
N ARG A 68 39.82 35.14 -22.94
CA ARG A 68 39.54 36.48 -23.46
C ARG A 68 38.21 37.05 -22.95
N GLY A 69 37.18 36.20 -22.84
CA GLY A 69 35.82 36.63 -22.51
C GLY A 69 35.05 35.65 -21.62
N PRO A 70 35.48 35.41 -20.36
CA PRO A 70 34.82 34.50 -19.43
C PRO A 70 33.41 34.94 -19.00
N ILE A 71 33.09 36.24 -18.97
CA ILE A 71 31.72 36.72 -18.69
C ILE A 71 30.81 36.37 -19.87
N ALA A 72 31.24 36.69 -21.09
CA ALA A 72 30.47 36.40 -22.30
C ALA A 72 30.25 34.89 -22.49
N GLU A 73 31.25 34.06 -22.15
CA GLU A 73 31.11 32.60 -22.13
C GLU A 73 30.04 32.15 -21.12
N GLY A 74 30.08 32.68 -19.90
CA GLY A 74 29.10 32.38 -18.85
C GLY A 74 27.68 32.81 -19.22
N GLU A 75 27.52 33.98 -19.84
CA GLU A 75 26.23 34.48 -20.32
C GLU A 75 25.67 33.64 -21.46
N LYS A 76 26.51 33.22 -22.42
CA LYS A 76 26.12 32.31 -23.51
C LYS A 76 25.65 30.96 -22.98
N LEU A 77 26.37 30.40 -22.01
CA LEU A 77 25.98 29.14 -21.37
C LEU A 77 24.67 29.28 -20.62
N ALA A 78 24.52 30.36 -19.84
CA ALA A 78 23.29 30.65 -19.12
C ALA A 78 22.12 30.81 -20.09
N ALA A 79 22.28 31.51 -21.23
CA ALA A 79 21.23 31.76 -22.22
C ALA A 79 20.62 30.47 -22.83
N GLY A 80 21.37 29.36 -22.84
CA GLY A 80 20.86 28.05 -23.27
C GLY A 80 19.80 27.44 -22.34
N VAL A 81 19.58 28.01 -21.16
CA VAL A 81 18.57 27.56 -20.20
C VAL A 81 17.25 28.32 -20.42
N ASP A 82 16.17 27.56 -20.61
CA ASP A 82 14.81 28.10 -20.54
C ASP A 82 14.40 28.31 -19.07
N VAL A 83 14.52 29.56 -18.61
CA VAL A 83 14.16 29.98 -17.25
C VAL A 83 12.65 30.22 -17.10
N LEU A 84 11.83 30.12 -18.15
CA LEU A 84 10.38 30.11 -18.02
C LEU A 84 9.92 28.70 -17.65
N ALA A 85 10.43 27.67 -18.34
CA ALA A 85 10.12 26.27 -18.05
C ALA A 85 10.77 25.74 -16.75
N ASN A 86 11.93 26.24 -16.35
CA ASN A 86 12.71 25.68 -15.22
C ASN A 86 12.87 26.68 -14.07
N ALA A 87 12.29 26.35 -12.91
CA ALA A 87 12.37 27.18 -11.71
C ALA A 87 13.67 26.97 -10.93
N ALA A 88 14.37 25.85 -11.17
CA ALA A 88 15.66 25.57 -10.59
C ALA A 88 16.68 25.08 -11.65
N VAL A 89 17.94 25.43 -11.43
CA VAL A 89 19.07 24.98 -12.29
C VAL A 89 20.11 24.27 -11.44
N VAL A 90 20.46 23.06 -11.84
CA VAL A 90 21.50 22.23 -11.22
C VAL A 90 22.76 22.33 -12.06
N VAL A 91 23.76 23.06 -11.56
CA VAL A 91 25.00 23.37 -12.24
C VAL A 91 26.06 22.33 -11.89
N MET A 92 26.53 21.59 -12.89
CA MET A 92 27.61 20.61 -12.74
C MET A 92 28.96 21.31 -12.93
N GLY A 93 29.52 21.78 -11.83
CA GLY A 93 30.81 22.45 -11.75
C GLY A 93 30.70 23.97 -11.57
N LEU A 94 31.29 24.49 -10.49
CA LEU A 94 31.32 25.93 -10.25
C LEU A 94 32.32 26.63 -11.17
N GLY A 95 33.47 26.00 -11.46
CA GLY A 95 34.56 26.63 -12.19
C GLY A 95 34.95 27.96 -11.53
N LEU A 96 34.79 29.07 -12.26
CA LEU A 96 35.02 30.43 -11.75
C LEU A 96 33.72 31.21 -11.44
N GLY A 97 32.54 30.60 -11.63
CA GLY A 97 31.24 31.14 -11.18
C GLY A 97 30.52 32.10 -12.12
N HIS A 98 31.05 32.42 -13.32
CA HIS A 98 30.43 33.40 -14.23
C HIS A 98 29.06 32.97 -14.75
N HIS A 99 28.91 31.72 -15.17
CA HIS A 99 27.63 31.16 -15.61
C HIS A 99 26.60 31.13 -14.47
N VAL A 100 27.04 30.88 -13.24
CA VAL A 100 26.18 30.90 -12.05
C VAL A 100 25.66 32.31 -11.77
N ALA A 101 26.54 33.31 -11.83
CA ALA A 101 26.15 34.71 -11.67
C ALA A 101 25.19 35.19 -12.79
N ALA A 102 25.42 34.75 -14.04
CA ALA A 102 24.52 35.02 -15.15
C ALA A 102 23.13 34.36 -14.96
N LEU A 103 23.08 33.10 -14.50
CA LEU A 103 21.83 32.42 -14.17
C LEU A 103 21.07 33.13 -13.03
N ALA A 104 21.77 33.57 -11.99
CA ALA A 104 21.14 34.28 -10.86
C ALA A 104 20.45 35.57 -11.32
N ARG A 105 21.06 36.33 -12.24
CA ARG A 105 20.43 37.52 -12.85
C ARG A 105 19.16 37.18 -13.62
N ARG A 106 19.14 36.06 -14.37
CA ARG A 106 17.98 35.63 -15.16
C ARG A 106 16.84 35.06 -14.31
N LEU A 107 17.17 34.28 -13.28
CA LEU A 107 16.19 33.69 -12.37
C LEU A 107 15.62 34.71 -11.36
N LYS A 108 16.34 35.81 -11.13
CA LYS A 108 15.98 36.86 -10.16
C LYS A 108 15.71 36.23 -8.78
N GLN A 109 14.70 36.71 -8.07
CA GLN A 109 14.24 36.16 -6.79
C GLN A 109 13.24 34.99 -6.93
N HIS A 110 12.98 34.53 -8.15
CA HIS A 110 11.91 33.55 -8.45
C HIS A 110 12.42 32.14 -8.78
N GLY A 111 13.71 31.86 -8.55
CA GLY A 111 14.31 30.56 -8.83
C GLY A 111 15.40 30.15 -7.86
N ALA A 112 15.86 28.90 -8.01
CA ALA A 112 16.92 28.31 -7.19
C ALA A 112 18.09 27.85 -8.06
N ILE A 113 19.31 27.90 -7.51
CA ILE A 113 20.52 27.40 -8.17
C ILE A 113 21.20 26.42 -7.24
N VAL A 114 21.38 25.19 -7.70
CA VAL A 114 22.14 24.15 -6.99
C VAL A 114 23.43 23.92 -7.74
N VAL A 115 24.57 24.11 -7.10
CA VAL A 115 25.89 23.93 -7.70
C VAL A 115 26.56 22.70 -7.09
N PHE A 116 27.03 21.79 -7.93
CA PHE A 116 27.88 20.68 -7.51
C PHE A 116 29.34 20.97 -7.86
N GLU A 117 30.21 21.01 -6.85
CA GLU A 117 31.65 21.20 -7.00
C GLU A 117 32.40 20.42 -5.91
N PRO A 118 32.95 19.23 -6.21
CA PRO A 118 33.60 18.39 -5.21
C PRO A 118 35.03 18.85 -4.86
N ASP A 119 35.64 19.73 -5.65
CA ASP A 119 37.01 20.18 -5.43
C ASP A 119 37.07 21.32 -4.40
N VAL A 120 37.08 20.93 -3.12
CA VAL A 120 37.08 21.89 -2.00
C VAL A 120 38.32 22.79 -2.00
N ALA A 121 39.47 22.30 -2.48
CA ALA A 121 40.69 23.10 -2.57
C ALA A 121 40.62 24.17 -3.67
N LEU A 122 39.98 23.85 -4.81
CA LEU A 122 39.63 24.82 -5.84
C LEU A 122 38.62 25.86 -5.32
N LEU A 123 37.56 25.41 -4.65
CA LEU A 123 36.58 26.30 -4.02
C LEU A 123 37.24 27.26 -3.03
N ARG A 124 38.19 26.76 -2.22
CA ARG A 124 38.96 27.58 -1.29
C ARG A 124 39.80 28.62 -2.02
N ALA A 125 40.56 28.21 -3.05
CA ALA A 125 41.38 29.12 -3.84
C ALA A 125 40.54 30.23 -4.51
N LEU A 126 39.33 29.90 -4.96
CA LEU A 126 38.41 30.83 -5.60
C LEU A 126 37.75 31.80 -4.60
N LEU A 127 37.15 31.27 -3.53
CA LEU A 127 36.33 32.04 -2.59
C LEU A 127 37.16 33.00 -1.72
N GLU A 128 38.47 32.81 -1.62
CA GLU A 128 39.35 33.79 -0.98
C GLU A 128 39.83 34.90 -1.91
N ARG A 129 39.57 34.82 -3.22
CA ARG A 129 40.03 35.79 -4.24
C ARG A 129 38.89 36.51 -4.96
N VAL A 130 37.72 35.88 -5.07
CA VAL A 130 36.57 36.38 -5.84
C VAL A 130 35.37 36.56 -4.91
N ASP A 131 34.81 37.78 -4.87
CA ASP A 131 33.56 38.03 -4.13
C ASP A 131 32.37 37.48 -4.93
N MET A 132 31.71 36.48 -4.35
CA MET A 132 30.55 35.78 -4.92
C MET A 132 29.27 36.07 -4.13
N THR A 133 29.32 36.98 -3.16
CA THR A 133 28.20 37.24 -2.24
C THR A 133 26.93 37.70 -2.97
N ALA A 134 27.06 38.35 -4.12
CA ALA A 134 25.94 38.86 -4.91
C ALA A 134 24.92 37.77 -5.31
N TRP A 135 25.39 36.58 -5.69
CA TRP A 135 24.51 35.46 -6.05
C TRP A 135 24.37 34.40 -4.93
N LEU A 136 25.28 34.40 -3.94
CA LEU A 136 25.18 33.52 -2.77
C LEU A 136 24.17 34.03 -1.70
N ARG A 137 23.97 35.36 -1.59
CA ARG A 137 23.05 35.96 -0.62
C ARG A 137 21.56 35.68 -0.87
N PRO A 138 21.04 35.74 -2.12
CA PRO A 138 19.68 35.34 -2.39
C PRO A 138 19.47 33.92 -1.87
N GLY A 139 18.47 33.72 -1.02
CA GLY A 139 18.20 32.45 -0.34
C GLY A 139 17.74 31.32 -1.26
N GLY A 140 18.18 31.25 -2.52
CA GLY A 140 17.93 30.16 -3.47
C GLY A 140 19.20 29.45 -3.96
N ALA A 141 20.40 29.91 -3.56
CA ALA A 141 21.68 29.28 -3.96
C ALA A 141 22.14 28.19 -2.96
N VAL A 142 22.57 27.05 -3.48
CA VAL A 142 23.05 25.89 -2.73
C VAL A 142 24.34 25.38 -3.36
N LEU A 143 25.38 25.10 -2.57
CA LEU A 143 26.61 24.42 -2.99
C LEU A 143 26.73 23.05 -2.32
N LEU A 144 27.00 22.03 -3.10
CA LEU A 144 27.19 20.64 -2.68
C LEU A 144 28.56 20.15 -3.15
N THR A 145 29.29 19.47 -2.26
CA THR A 145 30.66 19.01 -2.51
C THR A 145 30.80 17.48 -2.50
N ASP A 146 29.74 16.77 -2.10
CA ASP A 146 29.72 15.31 -1.99
C ASP A 146 28.77 14.74 -3.06
N PRO A 147 29.22 13.83 -3.93
CA PRO A 147 28.38 13.26 -4.98
C PRO A 147 27.35 12.22 -4.48
N ASP A 148 27.49 11.67 -3.27
CA ASP A 148 26.68 10.53 -2.82
C ASP A 148 25.87 10.78 -1.55
N ASP A 149 26.14 11.87 -0.82
CA ASP A 149 25.48 12.21 0.45
C ASP A 149 24.07 12.76 0.23
N THR A 150 23.10 11.86 0.05
CA THR A 150 21.66 12.14 -0.09
C THR A 150 21.11 12.94 1.09
N GLY A 151 21.60 12.67 2.31
CA GLY A 151 21.25 13.41 3.52
C GLY A 151 21.65 14.89 3.43
N SER A 152 22.87 15.18 2.96
CA SER A 152 23.35 16.55 2.73
C SER A 152 22.57 17.26 1.61
N ILE A 153 22.21 16.57 0.53
CA ILE A 153 21.41 17.14 -0.57
C ILE A 153 20.01 17.50 -0.05
N ALA A 154 19.36 16.60 0.69
CA ALA A 154 18.04 16.82 1.28
C ALA A 154 18.05 17.93 2.34
N GLU A 155 19.11 18.05 3.14
CA GLU A 155 19.28 19.14 4.11
C GLU A 155 19.39 20.50 3.40
N ALA A 156 20.26 20.58 2.39
CA ALA A 156 20.56 21.83 1.71
C ALA A 156 19.41 22.35 0.84
N THR A 157 18.53 21.46 0.39
CA THR A 157 17.33 21.81 -0.40
C THR A 157 16.10 22.15 0.45
N ARG A 158 16.20 22.11 1.79
CA ARG A 158 15.08 22.44 2.67
C ARG A 158 14.62 23.89 2.47
N GLY A 159 13.31 24.09 2.37
CA GLY A 159 12.66 25.39 2.20
C GLY A 159 12.61 25.90 0.77
N ILE A 160 13.11 25.12 -0.22
CA ILE A 160 12.99 25.43 -1.66
C ILE A 160 12.35 24.27 -2.45
N GLU A 161 11.73 23.31 -1.76
CA GLU A 161 11.11 22.11 -2.33
C GLU A 161 10.06 22.43 -3.38
N ALA A 162 9.20 23.43 -3.13
CA ALA A 162 8.17 23.86 -4.07
C ALA A 162 8.75 24.47 -5.35
N VAL A 163 9.89 25.18 -5.25
CA VAL A 163 10.62 25.74 -6.39
C VAL A 163 11.20 24.60 -7.22
N LEU A 164 11.89 23.67 -6.56
CA LEU A 164 12.46 22.47 -7.16
C LEU A 164 11.40 21.61 -7.88
N ALA A 165 10.23 21.42 -7.26
CA ALA A 165 9.11 20.66 -7.81
C ALA A 165 8.43 21.35 -9.01
N THR A 166 8.62 22.67 -9.21
CA THR A 166 8.03 23.43 -10.32
C THR A 166 8.76 23.19 -11.65
N GLY A 167 10.04 22.80 -11.62
CA GLY A 167 10.82 22.46 -12.81
C GLY A 167 12.30 22.58 -12.54
N THR A 168 13.10 21.57 -12.90
CA THR A 168 14.54 21.52 -12.64
C THR A 168 15.28 21.02 -13.88
N VAL A 169 16.38 21.68 -14.24
CA VAL A 169 17.24 21.29 -15.37
C VAL A 169 18.70 21.20 -14.94
N PHE A 170 19.43 20.24 -15.50
CA PHE A 170 20.87 20.13 -15.34
C PHE A 170 21.60 20.97 -16.39
N LEU A 171 22.61 21.72 -15.95
CA LEU A 171 23.51 22.49 -16.79
C LEU A 171 24.94 22.03 -16.56
N ASP A 172 25.54 21.40 -17.57
CA ASP A 172 26.96 21.06 -17.54
C ASP A 172 27.81 22.30 -17.83
N HIS A 173 28.77 22.59 -16.95
CA HIS A 173 29.79 23.59 -17.22
C HIS A 173 30.96 22.94 -17.97
N PRO A 174 31.16 23.19 -19.28
CA PRO A 174 32.07 22.39 -20.11
C PRO A 174 33.52 22.30 -19.58
N PRO A 175 34.14 23.39 -19.08
CA PRO A 175 35.48 23.32 -18.47
C PRO A 175 35.56 22.41 -17.23
N SER A 176 34.44 22.17 -16.54
CA SER A 176 34.38 21.35 -15.33
C SER A 176 34.03 19.88 -15.58
N VAL A 177 33.29 19.54 -16.65
CA VAL A 177 32.81 18.17 -16.94
C VAL A 177 33.95 17.14 -16.87
N ALA A 178 35.06 17.40 -17.58
CA ALA A 178 36.20 16.49 -17.62
C ALA A 178 36.93 16.33 -16.26
N ARG A 179 36.74 17.26 -15.32
CA ARG A 179 37.30 17.19 -13.96
C ARG A 179 36.35 16.48 -13.00
N LEU A 180 35.05 16.67 -13.17
CA LEU A 180 34.03 16.00 -12.36
C LEU A 180 34.01 14.48 -12.63
N GLY A 181 34.25 14.06 -13.88
CA GLY A 181 34.34 12.64 -14.23
C GLY A 181 33.14 11.83 -13.71
N VAL A 182 33.41 10.68 -13.09
CA VAL A 182 32.36 9.78 -12.53
C VAL A 182 31.55 10.45 -11.41
N ALA A 183 32.11 11.43 -10.69
CA ALA A 183 31.39 12.13 -9.64
C ALA A 183 30.18 12.92 -10.18
N ARG A 184 30.23 13.34 -11.45
CA ARG A 184 29.10 13.98 -12.15
C ARG A 184 27.89 13.06 -12.18
N ASP A 185 28.07 11.84 -12.67
CA ASP A 185 26.97 10.90 -12.91
C ASP A 185 26.41 10.38 -11.58
N ARG A 186 27.29 10.17 -10.58
CA ARG A 186 26.90 9.81 -9.21
C ARG A 186 26.06 10.90 -8.56
N PHE A 187 26.50 12.16 -8.61
CA PHE A 187 25.73 13.29 -8.10
C PHE A 187 24.39 13.45 -8.82
N ALA A 188 24.38 13.35 -10.16
CA ALA A 188 23.16 13.46 -10.94
C ALA A 188 22.14 12.39 -10.52
N ALA A 189 22.57 11.15 -10.30
CA ALA A 189 21.72 10.07 -9.80
C ALA A 189 21.22 10.32 -8.37
N ALA A 190 22.10 10.72 -7.45
CA ALA A 190 21.74 11.01 -6.06
C ALA A 190 20.76 12.20 -5.96
N PHE A 191 21.03 13.29 -6.69
CA PHE A 191 20.17 14.46 -6.75
C PHE A 191 18.82 14.12 -7.38
N ALA A 192 18.79 13.36 -8.48
CA ALA A 192 17.54 12.90 -9.08
C ALA A 192 16.70 12.07 -8.10
N ASN A 193 17.32 11.24 -7.26
CA ASN A 193 16.61 10.49 -6.21
C ASN A 193 15.99 11.42 -5.16
N VAL A 194 16.73 12.41 -4.66
CA VAL A 194 16.20 13.42 -3.72
C VAL A 194 15.08 14.24 -4.37
N MET A 195 15.21 14.62 -5.64
CA MET A 195 14.19 15.36 -6.37
C MET A 195 12.89 14.59 -6.58
N LYS A 196 12.99 13.27 -6.79
CA LYS A 196 11.81 12.40 -6.81
C LYS A 196 11.13 12.39 -5.44
N ALA A 197 11.89 12.22 -4.36
CA ALA A 197 11.37 12.29 -2.99
C ALA A 197 10.69 13.64 -2.68
N VAL A 198 11.33 14.76 -3.05
CA VAL A 198 10.78 16.12 -2.93
C VAL A 198 9.46 16.26 -3.70
N ARG A 199 9.42 15.80 -4.95
CA ARG A 199 8.21 15.87 -5.78
C ARG A 199 7.08 15.02 -5.19
N THR A 200 7.37 13.80 -4.76
CA THR A 200 6.41 12.93 -4.10
C THR A 200 5.84 13.60 -2.86
N ASN A 201 6.68 14.13 -1.97
CA ASN A 201 6.23 14.84 -0.77
C ASN A 201 5.36 16.06 -1.08
N VAL A 202 5.74 16.88 -2.07
CA VAL A 202 4.94 18.04 -2.50
C VAL A 202 3.60 17.59 -3.07
N VAL A 203 3.57 16.63 -3.99
CA VAL A 203 2.34 16.11 -4.59
C VAL A 203 1.43 15.48 -3.54
N THR A 204 1.96 14.63 -2.66
CA THR A 204 1.20 14.02 -1.57
C THR A 204 0.61 15.10 -0.66
N THR A 205 1.37 16.13 -0.29
CA THR A 205 0.86 17.24 0.54
C THR A 205 -0.31 17.96 -0.15
N LEU A 206 -0.18 18.27 -1.44
CA LEU A 206 -1.21 18.95 -2.22
C LEU A 206 -2.47 18.10 -2.41
N VAL A 207 -2.32 16.80 -2.66
CA VAL A 207 -3.43 15.87 -2.91
C VAL A 207 -4.14 15.48 -1.61
N GLN A 208 -3.42 15.43 -0.48
CA GLN A 208 -3.95 14.95 0.80
C GLN A 208 -4.38 16.07 1.74
N VAL A 209 -4.31 17.35 1.35
CA VAL A 209 -4.65 18.47 2.23
C VAL A 209 -6.10 18.38 2.72
N ASP A 210 -7.03 18.00 1.84
CA ASP A 210 -8.45 17.86 2.16
C ASP A 210 -8.68 16.74 3.18
N VAL A 211 -8.00 15.61 3.00
CA VAL A 211 -8.06 14.45 3.89
C VAL A 211 -7.44 14.80 5.24
N THR A 212 -6.31 15.50 5.22
CA THR A 212 -5.60 15.98 6.41
C THR A 212 -6.51 16.88 7.24
N VAL A 213 -7.08 17.93 6.65
CA VAL A 213 -7.95 18.87 7.37
C VAL A 213 -9.22 18.18 7.86
N ARG A 214 -9.82 17.29 7.06
CA ARG A 214 -10.95 16.47 7.51
C ARG A 214 -10.59 15.65 8.76
N ASN A 215 -9.48 14.91 8.72
CA ASN A 215 -9.03 14.11 9.86
C ASN A 215 -8.76 15.00 11.09
N LEU A 216 -8.13 16.16 10.93
CA LEU A 216 -7.92 17.11 12.02
C LEU A 216 -9.24 17.56 12.66
N LEU A 217 -10.23 17.91 11.83
CA LEU A 217 -11.56 18.31 12.31
C LEU A 217 -12.29 17.16 13.01
N GLN A 218 -12.24 15.95 12.44
CA GLN A 218 -12.85 14.75 13.01
C GLN A 218 -12.15 14.29 14.31
N ASN A 219 -10.85 14.56 14.45
CA ASN A 219 -10.07 14.29 15.65
C ASN A 219 -10.04 15.44 16.65
N ALA A 220 -10.63 16.60 16.34
CA ALA A 220 -10.55 17.78 17.20
C ALA A 220 -11.09 17.52 18.61
N ARG A 221 -12.10 16.64 18.74
CA ARG A 221 -12.60 16.19 20.05
C ARG A 221 -11.50 15.52 20.88
N TRP A 222 -10.69 14.68 20.26
CA TRP A 222 -9.59 13.98 20.91
C TRP A 222 -8.49 14.98 21.23
N TYR A 223 -8.06 15.77 20.25
CA TYR A 223 -7.02 16.77 20.43
C TYR A 223 -7.32 17.78 21.57
N ALA A 224 -8.59 18.20 21.67
CA ALA A 224 -9.05 19.08 22.73
C ALA A 224 -9.10 18.40 24.10
N THR A 225 -9.27 17.08 24.20
CA THR A 225 -9.57 16.39 25.47
C THR A 225 -8.53 15.38 25.94
N VAL A 226 -7.56 14.98 25.10
CA VAL A 226 -6.47 14.07 25.48
C VAL A 226 -5.16 14.81 25.70
N PRO A 227 -4.26 14.32 26.56
CA PRO A 227 -3.01 15.01 26.88
C PRO A 227 -2.07 15.13 25.68
N GLY A 228 -1.20 16.14 25.73
CA GLY A 228 -0.10 16.30 24.80
C GLY A 228 1.11 15.44 25.14
N VAL A 229 2.21 15.68 24.42
CA VAL A 229 3.56 15.12 24.66
C VAL A 229 4.53 16.13 25.29
N ALA A 230 4.08 17.33 25.68
CA ALA A 230 4.93 18.37 26.30
C ALA A 230 5.68 17.85 27.54
N GLU A 231 4.97 17.15 28.43
CA GLU A 231 5.52 16.57 29.66
C GLU A 231 6.54 15.44 29.41
N LEU A 232 6.62 14.92 28.18
CA LEU A 232 7.54 13.82 27.85
C LEU A 232 8.94 14.32 27.48
N VAL A 233 9.13 15.62 27.23
CA VAL A 233 10.41 16.20 26.81
C VAL A 233 11.52 15.83 27.79
N GLY A 234 12.56 15.14 27.31
CA GLY A 234 13.74 14.78 28.11
C GLY A 234 13.47 13.82 29.28
N SER A 235 12.28 13.22 29.37
CA SER A 235 11.89 12.34 30.48
C SER A 235 12.70 11.04 30.58
N GLN A 236 13.43 10.68 29.52
CA GLN A 236 14.30 9.50 29.41
C GLN A 236 15.73 9.89 28.96
N ARG A 237 16.19 11.09 29.34
CA ARG A 237 17.47 11.66 28.91
C ARG A 237 18.64 10.69 29.11
N GLY A 238 19.36 10.39 28.03
CA GLY A 238 20.56 9.55 28.03
C GLY A 238 20.32 8.04 28.18
N ARG A 239 19.07 7.59 28.13
CA ARG A 239 18.73 6.16 28.07
C ARG A 239 18.69 5.69 26.60
N PRO A 240 19.06 4.43 26.32
CA PRO A 240 18.84 3.86 24.99
C PRO A 240 17.35 3.70 24.70
N ALA A 241 16.95 3.96 23.45
CA ALA A 241 15.63 3.60 22.94
C ALA A 241 15.75 2.59 21.80
N VAL A 242 14.86 1.60 21.78
CA VAL A 242 14.67 0.67 20.66
C VAL A 242 13.40 1.07 19.92
N VAL A 243 13.58 1.51 18.67
CA VAL A 243 12.49 1.79 17.74
C VAL A 243 12.22 0.54 16.92
N VAL A 244 11.05 -0.05 17.10
CA VAL A 244 10.63 -1.30 16.46
C VAL A 244 9.71 -0.99 15.28
N ALA A 245 10.22 -1.20 14.07
CA ALA A 245 9.52 -1.03 12.81
C ALA A 245 9.10 -2.38 12.19
N ALA A 246 8.25 -2.35 11.17
CA ALA A 246 7.51 -3.51 10.66
C ALA A 246 8.18 -4.30 9.52
N GLY A 247 9.44 -4.03 9.24
CA GLY A 247 10.19 -4.66 8.17
C GLY A 247 10.41 -6.16 8.42
N PRO A 248 10.55 -6.97 7.36
CA PRO A 248 10.67 -8.42 7.48
C PRO A 248 11.83 -8.91 8.34
N SER A 249 12.93 -8.14 8.41
CA SER A 249 14.08 -8.48 9.24
C SER A 249 13.77 -8.55 10.74
N LEU A 250 12.70 -7.90 11.22
CA LEU A 250 12.34 -7.87 12.66
C LEU A 250 12.30 -9.27 13.27
N ARG A 251 11.85 -10.27 12.50
CA ARG A 251 11.76 -11.68 12.93
C ARG A 251 13.06 -12.23 13.51
N ARG A 252 14.21 -11.75 13.02
CA ARG A 252 15.55 -12.25 13.38
C ARG A 252 15.88 -11.94 14.85
N ASN A 253 15.29 -10.87 15.37
CA ASN A 253 15.75 -10.24 16.61
C ASN A 253 14.63 -9.93 17.61
N ILE A 254 13.37 -10.09 17.22
CA ILE A 254 12.20 -9.71 18.04
C ILE A 254 12.22 -10.36 19.43
N ASP A 255 12.68 -11.62 19.54
CA ASP A 255 12.68 -12.37 20.79
C ASP A 255 13.73 -11.84 21.79
N LEU A 256 14.76 -11.11 21.32
CA LEU A 256 15.70 -10.42 22.21
C LEU A 256 15.00 -9.36 23.07
N LEU A 257 13.89 -8.79 22.57
CA LEU A 257 13.09 -7.78 23.27
C LEU A 257 12.17 -8.38 24.35
N ALA A 258 11.98 -9.70 24.38
CA ALA A 258 11.17 -10.38 25.38
C ALA A 258 11.88 -10.53 26.73
N ARG A 259 13.21 -10.34 26.78
CA ARG A 259 14.01 -10.48 28.01
C ARG A 259 13.56 -9.46 29.07
N PRO A 260 13.06 -9.90 30.25
CA PRO A 260 12.53 -8.99 31.27
C PRO A 260 13.55 -7.92 31.73
N GLU A 261 14.82 -8.32 31.89
CA GLU A 261 15.93 -7.46 32.31
C GLU A 261 16.17 -6.30 31.34
N LEU A 262 15.83 -6.46 30.06
CA LEU A 262 15.99 -5.43 29.03
C LEU A 262 14.94 -4.32 29.19
N ARG A 263 13.72 -4.68 29.57
CA ARG A 263 12.56 -3.77 29.61
C ARG A 263 12.70 -2.68 30.67
N GLU A 264 13.51 -2.91 31.69
CA GLU A 264 13.85 -1.89 32.69
C GLU A 264 15.03 -1.01 32.25
N ARG A 265 15.75 -1.36 31.18
CA ARG A 265 17.00 -0.70 30.77
C ARG A 265 16.85 0.15 29.51
N VAL A 266 15.94 -0.21 28.62
CA VAL A 266 15.70 0.49 27.35
C VAL A 266 14.25 0.97 27.24
N VAL A 267 14.03 2.07 26.52
CA VAL A 267 12.68 2.50 26.14
C VAL A 267 12.29 1.80 24.85
N VAL A 268 11.16 1.10 24.81
CA VAL A 268 10.68 0.42 23.60
C VAL A 268 9.56 1.24 22.96
N ILE A 269 9.79 1.70 21.73
CA ILE A 269 8.83 2.46 20.94
C ILE A 269 8.50 1.68 19.69
N ALA A 270 7.26 1.26 19.54
CA ALA A 270 6.82 0.45 18.41
C ALA A 270 5.99 1.27 17.43
N VAL A 271 6.11 1.00 16.13
CA VAL A 271 5.12 1.50 15.16
C VAL A 271 3.81 0.73 15.31
N GLN A 272 2.66 1.36 14.99
CA GLN A 272 1.35 0.72 15.15
C GLN A 272 1.21 -0.68 14.53
N THR A 273 1.87 -0.90 13.38
CA THR A 273 1.73 -2.14 12.60
C THR A 273 2.36 -3.36 13.26
N VAL A 274 3.31 -3.20 14.20
CA VAL A 274 3.96 -4.32 14.92
C VAL A 274 3.38 -4.59 16.30
N LEU A 275 2.44 -3.76 16.79
CA LEU A 275 1.93 -3.85 18.17
C LEU A 275 1.44 -5.26 18.50
N LYS A 276 0.57 -5.83 17.66
CA LYS A 276 0.02 -7.18 17.87
C LYS A 276 1.10 -8.27 17.85
N GLN A 277 2.13 -8.14 17.03
CA GLN A 277 3.25 -9.10 16.96
C GLN A 277 4.09 -9.09 18.25
N LEU A 278 4.30 -7.90 18.84
CA LEU A 278 4.99 -7.74 20.12
C LEU A 278 4.15 -8.31 21.26
N LEU A 279 2.87 -7.94 21.34
CA LEU A 279 1.96 -8.42 22.39
C LEU A 279 1.83 -9.94 22.38
N ALA A 280 1.74 -10.57 21.20
CA ALA A 280 1.69 -12.03 21.06
C ALA A 280 2.94 -12.75 21.59
N ARG A 281 4.07 -12.05 21.77
CA ARG A 281 5.32 -12.55 22.36
C ARG A 281 5.53 -12.08 23.81
N GLY A 282 4.51 -11.50 24.44
CA GLY A 282 4.61 -10.94 25.80
C GLY A 282 5.40 -9.62 25.88
N ILE A 283 5.76 -9.03 24.74
CA ILE A 283 6.48 -7.76 24.67
C ILE A 283 5.46 -6.63 24.65
N ARG A 284 5.38 -5.83 25.71
CA ARG A 284 4.55 -4.61 25.74
C ARG A 284 5.48 -3.40 25.57
N PRO A 285 5.41 -2.68 24.45
CA PRO A 285 6.21 -1.47 24.27
C PRO A 285 5.75 -0.38 25.24
N ASP A 286 6.64 0.56 25.60
CA ASP A 286 6.25 1.72 26.42
C ASP A 286 5.32 2.64 25.62
N TYR A 287 5.66 2.83 24.34
CA TYR A 287 4.92 3.66 23.41
C TYR A 287 4.63 2.92 22.12
N VAL A 288 3.46 3.18 21.56
CA VAL A 288 3.14 2.85 20.16
C VAL A 288 2.86 4.14 19.40
N THR A 289 3.34 4.30 18.17
CA THR A 289 3.11 5.52 17.38
C THR A 289 2.17 5.29 16.20
N ALA A 290 1.42 6.33 15.82
CA ALA A 290 0.47 6.31 14.70
C ALA A 290 0.42 7.65 13.95
N LEU A 291 0.35 7.59 12.61
CA LEU A 291 0.13 8.78 11.75
C LEU A 291 -0.63 8.52 10.44
N ASP A 292 -1.04 7.28 10.16
CA ASP A 292 -1.67 6.91 8.87
C ASP A 292 -3.03 7.60 8.66
N TYR A 293 -3.33 7.98 7.42
CA TYR A 293 -4.56 8.69 7.03
C TYR A 293 -5.71 7.78 6.59
N HIS A 294 -5.45 6.48 6.37
CA HIS A 294 -6.44 5.51 5.90
C HIS A 294 -7.17 4.79 7.04
N GLU A 295 -8.46 4.53 6.83
CA GLU A 295 -9.32 3.79 7.77
C GLU A 295 -8.82 2.36 8.05
N ILE A 296 -8.12 1.75 7.08
CA ILE A 296 -7.56 0.39 7.22
C ILE A 296 -6.63 0.25 8.44
N SER A 297 -6.06 1.36 8.95
CA SER A 297 -5.17 1.32 10.11
C SER A 297 -5.87 0.96 11.42
N ALA A 298 -7.21 1.02 11.50
CA ALA A 298 -7.96 0.47 12.63
C ALA A 298 -7.71 -1.05 12.82
N ARG A 299 -7.38 -1.76 11.73
CA ARG A 299 -7.09 -3.20 11.73
C ARG A 299 -5.89 -3.59 12.61
N PHE A 300 -4.97 -2.66 12.86
CA PHE A 300 -3.81 -2.92 13.73
C PHE A 300 -4.19 -3.05 15.21
N TYR A 301 -5.41 -2.65 15.58
CA TYR A 301 -5.92 -2.69 16.95
C TYR A 301 -7.11 -3.65 17.12
N GLU A 302 -7.59 -4.28 16.03
CA GLU A 302 -8.70 -5.24 16.05
C GLU A 302 -8.46 -6.35 17.10
N GLY A 303 -9.45 -6.52 17.98
CA GLY A 303 -9.47 -7.56 19.00
C GLY A 303 -8.63 -7.27 20.25
N LEU A 304 -7.97 -6.10 20.34
CA LEU A 304 -7.27 -5.69 21.55
C LEU A 304 -8.26 -5.18 22.61
N THR A 305 -8.02 -5.54 23.86
CA THR A 305 -8.71 -5.03 25.03
C THR A 305 -7.83 -4.04 25.80
N ALA A 306 -8.41 -3.30 26.75
CA ALA A 306 -7.65 -2.41 27.62
C ALA A 306 -6.57 -3.16 28.44
N GLY A 307 -6.81 -4.43 28.79
CA GLY A 307 -5.84 -5.27 29.51
C GLY A 307 -4.65 -5.70 28.65
N ASP A 308 -4.86 -5.91 27.35
CA ASP A 308 -3.78 -6.28 26.42
C ASP A 308 -2.75 -5.15 26.25
N VAL A 309 -3.22 -3.90 26.29
CA VAL A 309 -2.39 -2.69 26.13
C VAL A 309 -2.09 -1.98 27.44
N GLU A 310 -2.31 -2.64 28.59
CA GLU A 310 -1.95 -2.07 29.88
C GLU A 310 -0.45 -1.71 29.91
N GLY A 311 -0.17 -0.46 30.28
CA GLY A 311 1.18 0.09 30.32
C GLY A 311 1.70 0.63 28.98
N VAL A 312 0.95 0.47 27.88
CA VAL A 312 1.27 0.99 26.54
C VAL A 312 0.56 2.34 26.34
N THR A 313 1.28 3.33 25.82
CA THR A 313 0.67 4.63 25.43
C THR A 313 0.75 4.83 23.92
N LEU A 314 -0.39 5.10 23.27
CA LEU A 314 -0.45 5.52 21.88
C LEU A 314 -0.06 7.01 21.79
N VAL A 315 0.99 7.31 21.03
CA VAL A 315 1.37 8.67 20.63
C VAL A 315 1.00 8.88 19.16
N VAL A 316 0.05 9.77 18.91
CA VAL A 316 -0.57 9.93 17.60
C VAL A 316 -0.40 11.34 17.05
N GLU A 317 -0.13 11.47 15.75
CA GLU A 317 -0.27 12.75 15.06
C GLU A 317 -1.76 13.10 14.88
N PRO A 318 -2.20 14.34 15.14
CA PRO A 318 -3.62 14.72 15.05
C PRO A 318 -4.28 14.48 13.68
N LYS A 319 -3.48 14.39 12.61
CA LYS A 319 -3.93 14.13 11.23
C LYS A 319 -4.22 12.66 10.92
N ALA A 320 -3.91 11.74 11.83
CA ALA A 320 -4.17 10.31 11.66
C ALA A 320 -5.66 10.04 11.41
N ASN A 321 -6.01 8.94 10.75
CA ASN A 321 -7.41 8.59 10.53
C ASN A 321 -8.15 8.46 11.87
N PRO A 322 -9.36 9.03 12.03
CA PRO A 322 -10.12 8.95 13.26
C PRO A 322 -10.39 7.52 13.76
N ALA A 323 -10.43 6.54 12.85
CA ALA A 323 -10.63 5.14 13.17
C ALA A 323 -9.51 4.58 14.08
N ILE A 324 -8.30 5.14 14.03
CA ILE A 324 -7.18 4.75 14.90
C ILE A 324 -7.49 5.11 16.35
N LEU A 325 -7.94 6.34 16.59
CA LEU A 325 -8.25 6.83 17.93
C LEU A 325 -9.50 6.17 18.52
N GLU A 326 -10.43 5.76 17.66
CA GLU A 326 -11.61 4.98 18.06
C GLU A 326 -11.28 3.50 18.36
N ALA A 327 -10.29 2.92 17.68
CA ALA A 327 -9.95 1.50 17.81
C ALA A 327 -8.96 1.17 18.93
N PHE A 328 -8.06 2.09 19.32
CA PHE A 328 -7.07 1.81 20.36
C PHE A 328 -7.69 1.87 21.77
N PRO A 329 -7.66 0.76 22.55
CA PRO A 329 -8.37 0.70 23.84
C PRO A 329 -7.57 1.25 25.04
N GLY A 330 -6.35 1.75 24.81
CA GLY A 330 -5.42 2.19 25.86
C GLY A 330 -5.31 3.70 26.03
N LYS A 331 -4.21 4.15 26.65
CA LYS A 331 -3.94 5.59 26.86
C LYS A 331 -3.47 6.26 25.58
N ILE A 332 -4.04 7.41 25.24
CA ILE A 332 -3.70 8.19 24.03
C ILE A 332 -3.05 9.52 24.44
N ARG A 333 -2.00 9.92 23.72
CA ARG A 333 -1.42 11.27 23.73
C ARG A 333 -1.31 11.80 22.31
N CYS A 334 -1.66 13.06 22.09
CA CYS A 334 -1.55 13.70 20.78
C CYS A 334 -0.29 14.57 20.70
N VAL A 335 0.40 14.52 19.56
CA VAL A 335 1.47 15.47 19.25
C VAL A 335 0.88 16.85 18.96
N GLY A 336 1.52 17.93 19.41
CA GLY A 336 1.13 19.30 19.11
C GLY A 336 1.22 19.62 17.61
N ASP A 337 0.23 20.35 17.09
CA ASP A 337 0.07 20.64 15.66
C ASP A 337 -0.48 22.07 15.47
N ASP A 338 0.16 22.87 14.61
CA ASP A 338 -0.19 24.28 14.40
C ASP A 338 -1.58 24.47 13.83
N THR A 339 -1.98 23.59 12.90
CA THR A 339 -3.29 23.69 12.26
C THR A 339 -4.39 23.37 13.26
N SER A 340 -4.22 22.31 14.05
CA SER A 340 -5.13 21.93 15.13
C SER A 340 -5.23 23.02 16.19
N ASP A 341 -4.11 23.59 16.63
CA ASP A 341 -4.07 24.71 17.58
C ASP A 341 -4.89 25.91 17.08
N LYS A 342 -4.75 26.27 15.80
CA LYS A 342 -5.51 27.37 15.17
C LYS A 342 -7.00 27.04 14.97
N ILE A 343 -7.33 25.79 14.64
CA ILE A 343 -8.72 25.30 14.58
C ILE A 343 -9.38 25.50 15.95
N LEU A 344 -8.74 25.04 17.02
CA LEU A 344 -9.22 25.14 18.40
C LEU A 344 -9.37 26.60 18.86
N GLY A 345 -8.49 27.49 18.40
CA GLY A 345 -8.50 28.90 18.78
C GLY A 345 -8.00 29.14 20.21
N PRO A 346 -7.87 30.41 20.63
CA PRO A 346 -7.21 30.78 21.88
C PRO A 346 -7.92 30.26 23.14
N ALA A 347 -9.24 30.05 23.10
CA ALA A 347 -10.01 29.53 24.23
C ALA A 347 -9.69 28.07 24.58
N LEU A 348 -9.26 27.28 23.58
CA LEU A 348 -8.97 25.86 23.73
C LEU A 348 -7.49 25.51 23.58
N HIS A 349 -6.67 26.40 23.01
CA HIS A 349 -5.25 26.17 22.83
C HIS A 349 -4.52 25.91 24.15
N ARG A 350 -3.51 25.04 24.11
CA ARG A 350 -2.62 24.71 25.24
C ARG A 350 -1.29 24.19 24.73
N GLU A 351 -0.30 24.11 25.61
CA GLU A 351 0.98 23.50 25.28
C GLU A 351 0.85 21.97 25.12
N MET A 352 0.77 21.52 23.87
CA MET A 352 0.68 20.09 23.54
C MET A 352 2.03 19.41 23.38
N GLY A 353 3.13 20.15 23.23
CA GLY A 353 4.45 19.61 22.95
C GLY A 353 4.59 19.16 21.48
N ARG A 354 5.65 19.62 20.82
CA ARG A 354 5.79 19.46 19.37
C ARG A 354 6.88 18.45 19.05
N ILE A 355 6.59 17.60 18.08
CA ILE A 355 7.54 16.69 17.46
C ILE A 355 7.52 17.01 15.97
N GLN A 356 8.70 17.00 15.34
CA GLN A 356 8.78 17.32 13.91
C GLN A 356 7.97 16.30 13.08
N PRO A 357 7.33 16.71 11.97
CA PRO A 357 6.50 15.80 11.17
C PRO A 357 7.31 14.72 10.45
N GLY A 358 6.78 13.48 10.44
CA GLY A 358 7.36 12.35 9.73
C GLY A 358 6.59 11.97 8.46
N ALA A 359 7.26 11.38 7.47
CA ALA A 359 6.62 10.79 6.30
C ALA A 359 6.09 9.36 6.53
N THR A 360 6.51 8.69 7.61
CA THR A 360 6.03 7.35 8.01
C THR A 360 5.99 7.25 9.53
N VAL A 361 5.16 6.34 10.06
CA VAL A 361 5.01 6.07 11.51
C VAL A 361 6.35 5.82 12.19
N ALA A 362 7.33 5.23 11.48
CA ALA A 362 8.67 5.00 12.00
C ALA A 362 9.47 6.30 12.25
N HIS A 363 9.25 7.36 11.46
CA HIS A 363 9.83 8.67 11.75
C HIS A 363 9.28 9.23 13.05
N LEU A 364 7.97 9.15 13.26
CA LEU A 364 7.35 9.58 14.53
C LEU A 364 7.90 8.80 15.73
N ALA A 365 8.11 7.49 15.59
CA ALA A 365 8.75 6.68 16.63
C ALA A 365 10.19 7.13 16.93
N TYR A 366 10.98 7.38 15.89
CA TYR A 366 12.34 7.90 15.99
C TYR A 366 12.39 9.28 16.66
N TYR A 367 11.52 10.19 16.24
CA TYR A 367 11.46 11.54 16.80
C TYR A 367 10.92 11.54 18.23
N LEU A 368 10.00 10.65 18.57
CA LEU A 368 9.55 10.46 19.95
C LEU A 368 10.71 10.00 20.83
N ALA A 369 11.57 9.08 20.37
CA ALA A 369 12.76 8.69 21.11
C ALA A 369 13.67 9.89 21.42
N ARG A 370 13.93 10.74 20.41
CA ARG A 370 14.72 11.98 20.59
C ARG A 370 14.01 13.02 21.47
N HIS A 371 12.69 13.14 21.36
CA HIS A 371 11.86 14.00 22.22
C HIS A 371 11.95 13.60 23.69
N LEU A 372 11.96 12.29 23.97
CA LEU A 372 12.19 11.74 25.30
C LEU A 372 13.64 11.97 25.79
N GLY A 373 14.55 12.39 24.92
CA GLY A 373 15.98 12.61 25.23
C GLY A 373 16.83 11.34 25.14
N CYS A 374 16.33 10.28 24.53
CA CYS A 374 17.05 9.00 24.42
C CYS A 374 18.30 9.13 23.54
N ASP A 375 19.38 8.49 23.99
CA ASP A 375 20.63 8.34 23.25
C ASP A 375 21.41 7.11 23.78
N PRO A 376 21.75 6.12 22.93
CA PRO A 376 21.48 6.05 21.50
C PRO A 376 20.01 5.76 21.15
N VAL A 377 19.64 5.98 19.88
CA VAL A 377 18.43 5.42 19.28
C VAL A 377 18.80 4.24 18.40
N ILE A 378 18.26 3.06 18.71
CA ILE A 378 18.51 1.77 18.06
C ILE A 378 17.30 1.40 17.20
N LEU A 379 17.50 1.23 15.89
CA LEU A 379 16.46 0.85 14.94
C LEU A 379 16.47 -0.67 14.73
N VAL A 380 15.31 -1.31 14.78
CA VAL A 380 15.13 -2.72 14.41
C VAL A 380 13.89 -2.89 13.54
N GLY A 381 13.95 -3.78 12.55
CA GLY A 381 12.86 -3.93 11.57
C GLY A 381 12.67 -2.71 10.67
N GLN A 382 13.66 -1.80 10.59
CA GLN A 382 13.61 -0.61 9.74
C GLN A 382 14.15 -0.93 8.34
N ASP A 383 13.53 -1.88 7.65
CA ASP A 383 14.10 -2.45 6.44
C ASP A 383 14.14 -1.45 5.28
N LEU A 384 13.09 -0.65 5.09
CA LEU A 384 12.94 0.26 3.95
C LEU A 384 13.15 -0.44 2.59
N GLY A 385 12.82 -1.73 2.52
CA GLY A 385 12.98 -2.60 1.37
C GLY A 385 12.37 -3.97 1.64
N PHE A 386 12.25 -4.78 0.60
CA PHE A 386 11.62 -6.10 0.63
C PHE A 386 12.65 -7.18 0.95
N THR A 387 13.13 -7.18 2.19
CA THR A 387 14.09 -8.17 2.68
C THR A 387 13.55 -9.58 2.43
N ASP A 388 14.37 -10.39 1.76
CA ASP A 388 14.05 -11.77 1.41
C ASP A 388 12.74 -11.90 0.57
N GLY A 389 12.36 -10.86 -0.16
CA GLY A 389 11.16 -10.79 -1.02
C GLY A 389 9.85 -10.86 -0.26
N GLN A 390 9.83 -10.29 0.94
CA GLN A 390 8.63 -10.10 1.75
C GLN A 390 8.28 -8.61 1.80
N TYR A 391 7.00 -8.29 1.65
CA TYR A 391 6.47 -6.95 1.88
C TYR A 391 6.23 -6.73 3.38
N TYR A 392 5.64 -7.71 4.05
CA TYR A 392 5.34 -7.66 5.47
C TYR A 392 6.21 -8.62 6.28
N GLY A 393 6.51 -8.26 7.52
CA GLY A 393 7.19 -9.18 8.42
C GLY A 393 6.32 -10.36 8.85
N PRO A 394 6.92 -11.54 9.14
CA PRO A 394 6.19 -12.71 9.57
C PRO A 394 5.21 -12.48 10.73
N GLY A 395 3.96 -12.92 10.54
CA GLY A 395 2.89 -12.75 11.50
C GLY A 395 2.26 -11.36 11.53
N ALA A 396 2.47 -10.53 10.51
CA ALA A 396 1.82 -9.22 10.38
C ALA A 396 0.29 -9.35 10.37
N ALA A 397 -0.41 -8.30 10.81
CA ALA A 397 -1.87 -8.31 10.90
C ALA A 397 -2.56 -8.61 9.57
N ILE A 398 -1.97 -8.19 8.45
CA ILE A 398 -2.48 -8.48 7.10
C ILE A 398 -2.48 -9.97 6.75
N HIS A 399 -1.57 -10.79 7.32
CA HIS A 399 -1.61 -12.23 7.10
C HIS A 399 -2.90 -12.83 7.67
N GLN A 400 -3.43 -12.29 8.78
CA GLN A 400 -4.73 -12.70 9.32
C GLN A 400 -5.87 -12.34 8.37
N VAL A 401 -5.82 -11.16 7.75
CA VAL A 401 -6.81 -10.74 6.73
C VAL A 401 -6.80 -11.70 5.53
N TRP A 402 -5.62 -12.16 5.12
CA TRP A 402 -5.47 -13.13 4.03
C TRP A 402 -5.81 -14.57 4.42
N ALA A 403 -6.06 -14.89 5.70
CA ALA A 403 -6.35 -16.26 6.14
C ALA A 403 -7.54 -16.89 5.38
N GLY A 404 -8.52 -16.06 5.03
CA GLY A 404 -9.70 -16.41 4.23
C GLY A 404 -9.43 -16.62 2.73
N GLU A 405 -8.18 -16.48 2.30
CA GLU A 405 -7.74 -16.67 0.90
C GLU A 405 -6.73 -17.81 0.78
N LEU A 406 -6.06 -18.18 1.88
CA LEU A 406 -4.99 -19.19 1.91
C LEU A 406 -5.52 -20.59 1.64
N ASN A 407 -4.91 -21.28 0.67
CA ASN A 407 -5.21 -22.66 0.29
C ASN A 407 -4.03 -23.32 -0.45
N GLU A 408 -4.25 -24.49 -1.05
CA GLU A 408 -3.23 -25.26 -1.78
C GLU A 408 -2.59 -24.50 -2.95
N PHE A 409 -3.35 -23.64 -3.62
CA PHE A 409 -2.91 -22.89 -4.81
C PHE A 409 -2.79 -21.38 -4.57
N ASN A 410 -2.91 -20.94 -3.32
CA ASN A 410 -2.75 -19.55 -2.92
C ASN A 410 -2.06 -19.52 -1.56
N THR A 411 -0.73 -19.58 -1.59
CA THR A 411 0.13 -19.66 -0.42
C THR A 411 0.43 -18.28 0.15
N LEU A 412 0.94 -18.22 1.37
CA LEU A 412 1.34 -16.95 1.99
C LEU A 412 2.55 -16.34 1.25
N GLU A 413 3.49 -17.17 0.82
CA GLU A 413 4.65 -16.79 0.00
C GLU A 413 4.23 -16.12 -1.30
N MET A 414 3.19 -16.66 -1.94
CA MET A 414 2.63 -16.12 -3.16
C MET A 414 1.95 -14.77 -2.95
N LEU A 415 1.19 -14.60 -1.86
CA LEU A 415 0.54 -13.32 -1.54
C LEU A 415 1.57 -12.22 -1.19
N GLU A 416 2.62 -12.56 -0.45
CA GLU A 416 3.75 -11.65 -0.18
C GLU A 416 4.43 -11.21 -1.48
N TRP A 417 4.72 -12.14 -2.39
CA TRP A 417 5.30 -11.82 -3.70
C TRP A 417 4.36 -10.97 -4.55
N GLN A 418 3.08 -11.34 -4.65
CA GLN A 418 2.08 -10.57 -5.39
C GLN A 418 1.96 -9.14 -4.86
N ARG A 419 2.05 -8.95 -3.54
CA ARG A 419 2.01 -7.61 -2.94
C ARG A 419 3.16 -6.74 -3.47
N ILE A 420 4.36 -7.28 -3.60
CA ILE A 420 5.52 -6.60 -4.20
C ILE A 420 5.29 -6.37 -5.69
N ALA A 421 4.95 -7.42 -6.44
CA ALA A 421 4.83 -7.38 -7.89
C ALA A 421 3.73 -6.43 -8.39
N ARG A 422 2.66 -6.22 -7.61
CA ARG A 422 1.59 -5.24 -7.89
C ARG A 422 2.08 -3.78 -7.93
N MET A 423 3.27 -3.48 -7.38
CA MET A 423 3.85 -2.13 -7.37
C MET A 423 4.96 -1.93 -8.41
N ARG A 424 5.06 -2.81 -9.42
CA ARG A 424 6.19 -2.88 -10.37
C ARG A 424 6.70 -1.54 -10.88
N SER A 425 5.81 -0.60 -11.23
CA SER A 425 6.18 0.73 -11.73
C SER A 425 6.87 1.64 -10.70
N LEU A 426 6.76 1.30 -9.42
CA LEU A 426 7.31 2.03 -8.28
C LEU A 426 8.54 1.33 -7.67
N LEU A 427 8.86 0.10 -8.10
CA LEU A 427 9.99 -0.67 -7.58
C LEU A 427 11.34 -0.08 -8.02
N ARG A 428 12.31 -0.17 -7.12
CA ARG A 428 13.70 0.25 -7.32
C ARG A 428 14.64 -0.78 -6.72
N LYS A 429 15.81 -0.94 -7.33
CA LYS A 429 16.90 -1.73 -6.75
C LYS A 429 17.69 -0.86 -5.77
N ALA A 430 18.05 -1.44 -4.64
CA ALA A 430 18.88 -0.83 -3.61
C ALA A 430 19.84 -1.87 -3.02
N THR A 431 20.89 -1.40 -2.34
CA THR A 431 21.85 -2.28 -1.67
C THR A 431 21.46 -2.46 -0.21
N ASP A 432 21.35 -3.70 0.24
CA ASP A 432 21.07 -4.04 1.62
C ASP A 432 22.29 -3.83 2.54
N VAL A 433 22.10 -3.96 3.85
CA VAL A 433 23.18 -3.84 4.85
C VAL A 433 24.31 -4.87 4.69
N HIS A 434 24.11 -5.93 3.91
CA HIS A 434 25.08 -6.99 3.61
C HIS A 434 25.71 -6.87 2.21
N GLY A 435 25.40 -5.80 1.45
CA GLY A 435 25.94 -5.58 0.11
C GLY A 435 25.19 -6.27 -1.02
N ARG A 436 24.03 -6.88 -0.76
CA ARG A 436 23.20 -7.56 -1.77
C ARG A 436 22.19 -6.61 -2.41
N GLU A 437 21.74 -6.95 -3.59
CA GLU A 437 20.65 -6.23 -4.25
C GLU A 437 19.30 -6.66 -3.68
N ILE A 438 18.46 -5.68 -3.35
CA ILE A 438 17.08 -5.89 -2.91
C ILE A 438 16.15 -4.90 -3.60
N TYR A 439 14.86 -5.24 -3.68
CA TYR A 439 13.85 -4.28 -4.09
C TYR A 439 13.44 -3.37 -2.92
N THR A 440 13.21 -2.12 -3.23
CA THR A 440 12.46 -1.13 -2.43
C THR A 440 11.44 -0.46 -3.33
N ASP A 441 10.56 0.37 -2.80
CA ASP A 441 9.64 1.18 -3.61
C ASP A 441 9.97 2.69 -3.50
N GLU A 442 9.33 3.49 -4.35
CA GLU A 442 9.51 4.95 -4.35
C GLU A 442 9.12 5.60 -3.02
N GLN A 443 8.14 5.04 -2.31
CA GLN A 443 7.68 5.56 -1.03
C GLN A 443 8.71 5.34 0.08
N MET A 444 9.22 4.12 0.22
CA MET A 444 10.29 3.79 1.18
C MET A 444 11.61 4.47 0.84
N SER A 445 11.92 4.67 -0.45
CA SER A 445 13.06 5.47 -0.88
C SER A 445 12.93 6.93 -0.44
N THR A 446 11.72 7.50 -0.50
CA THR A 446 11.42 8.84 0.02
C THR A 446 11.59 8.88 1.54
N TYR A 447 11.18 7.83 2.26
CA TYR A 447 11.40 7.72 3.70
C TYR A 447 12.88 7.65 4.06
N LEU A 448 13.66 6.87 3.31
CA LEU A 448 15.10 6.74 3.52
C LEU A 448 15.81 8.10 3.42
N VAL A 449 15.49 8.91 2.41
CA VAL A 449 16.06 10.26 2.24
C VAL A 449 15.81 11.14 3.48
N GLN A 450 14.62 11.06 4.07
CA GLN A 450 14.30 11.80 5.28
C GLN A 450 15.06 11.27 6.50
N PHE A 451 15.10 9.95 6.70
CA PHE A 451 15.89 9.34 7.77
C PHE A 451 17.38 9.70 7.69
N GLU A 452 18.01 9.59 6.53
CA GLU A 452 19.44 9.87 6.36
C GLU A 452 19.78 11.34 6.64
N ARG A 453 18.90 12.27 6.24
CA ARG A 453 18.99 13.68 6.62
C ARG A 453 18.92 13.87 8.13
N ASP A 454 18.02 13.16 8.80
CA ASP A 454 17.86 13.27 10.26
C ASP A 454 19.00 12.59 11.02
N PHE A 455 19.55 11.49 10.51
CA PHE A 455 20.73 10.83 11.07
C PHE A 455 21.99 11.68 10.90
N LEU A 456 22.12 12.39 9.78
CA LEU A 456 23.18 13.38 9.58
C LEU A 456 23.11 14.49 10.64
N ARG A 457 21.92 15.04 10.90
CA ARG A 457 21.71 16.05 11.95
C ARG A 457 22.07 15.55 13.33
N ASP A 458 21.72 14.32 13.65
CA ASP A 458 22.06 13.72 14.93
C ASP A 458 23.57 13.52 15.06
N LYS A 459 24.23 13.04 14.00
CA LYS A 459 25.70 12.93 13.95
C LYS A 459 26.39 14.28 14.14
N GLU A 460 25.89 15.35 13.53
CA GLU A 460 26.40 16.72 13.72
C GLU A 460 26.20 17.24 15.15
N ARG A 461 25.14 16.79 15.82
CA ARG A 461 24.85 17.07 17.24
C ARG A 461 25.50 16.09 18.21
N GLN A 462 26.33 15.17 17.71
CA GLN A 462 26.99 14.11 18.50
C GLN A 462 26.01 13.14 19.18
N PHE A 463 24.80 12.99 18.65
CA PHE A 463 23.88 11.92 19.03
C PHE A 463 24.18 10.63 18.26
N THR A 464 23.91 9.49 18.89
CA THR A 464 24.21 8.18 18.34
C THR A 464 22.94 7.55 17.76
N THR A 465 22.99 7.16 16.48
CA THR A 465 21.93 6.39 15.81
C THR A 465 22.49 5.05 15.32
N ILE A 466 21.82 3.98 15.69
CA ILE A 466 22.26 2.60 15.43
C ILE A 466 21.25 1.91 14.52
N ASP A 467 21.74 1.36 13.40
CA ASP A 467 20.97 0.47 12.53
C ASP A 467 21.20 -0.98 12.96
N ALA A 468 20.30 -1.49 13.80
CA ALA A 468 20.24 -2.88 14.27
C ALA A 468 19.16 -3.70 13.56
N THR A 469 18.79 -3.27 12.35
CA THR A 469 17.81 -3.95 11.52
C THR A 469 18.28 -5.34 11.08
N GLU A 470 19.59 -5.52 10.88
CA GLU A 470 20.18 -6.78 10.38
C GLU A 470 19.50 -7.26 9.09
N GLY A 471 19.05 -6.32 8.26
CA GLY A 471 18.35 -6.52 6.99
C GLY A 471 17.99 -5.17 6.38
N GLY A 472 17.33 -5.20 5.23
CA GLY A 472 16.88 -4.00 4.53
C GLY A 472 17.99 -3.10 3.97
N VAL A 473 17.58 -1.96 3.43
CA VAL A 473 18.46 -1.00 2.75
C VAL A 473 19.47 -0.41 3.73
N ARG A 474 20.72 -0.30 3.28
CA ARG A 474 21.80 0.35 4.03
C ARG A 474 21.48 1.84 4.19
N LYS A 475 21.57 2.34 5.43
CA LYS A 475 21.24 3.73 5.79
C LYS A 475 22.52 4.53 5.98
N GLN A 476 22.66 5.68 5.31
CA GLN A 476 23.76 6.61 5.55
C GLN A 476 23.67 7.23 6.95
N HIS A 477 24.83 7.61 7.50
CA HIS A 477 24.97 8.31 8.79
C HIS A 477 24.51 7.56 10.06
N ALA A 478 24.05 6.31 9.94
CA ALA A 478 23.81 5.40 11.07
C ALA A 478 24.94 4.37 11.23
N THR A 479 25.21 3.93 12.46
CA THR A 479 26.17 2.85 12.73
C THR A 479 25.50 1.48 12.63
N VAL A 480 25.97 0.62 11.73
CA VAL A 480 25.46 -0.76 11.58
C VAL A 480 26.05 -1.68 12.65
N MET A 481 25.20 -2.38 13.41
CA MET A 481 25.59 -3.44 14.34
C MET A 481 24.40 -4.35 14.65
N SER A 482 24.60 -5.57 15.13
CA SER A 482 23.47 -6.44 15.52
C SER A 482 22.72 -5.89 16.74
N LEU A 483 21.43 -6.24 16.87
CA LEU A 483 20.64 -5.84 18.04
C LEU A 483 21.26 -6.36 19.33
N ALA A 484 21.70 -7.63 19.33
CA ALA A 484 22.38 -8.23 20.48
C ALA A 484 23.58 -7.39 20.94
N LYS A 485 24.45 -6.98 20.00
CA LYS A 485 25.64 -6.16 20.30
C LYS A 485 25.27 -4.75 20.77
N ALA A 486 24.26 -4.13 20.16
CA ALA A 486 23.78 -2.81 20.59
C ALA A 486 23.24 -2.86 22.03
N LEU A 487 22.45 -3.89 22.36
CA LEU A 487 21.91 -4.07 23.70
C LEU A 487 22.99 -4.38 24.74
N GLU A 488 24.01 -5.17 24.39
CA GLU A 488 25.16 -5.42 25.27
C GLU A 488 25.94 -4.14 25.58
N MET A 489 26.21 -3.32 24.55
CA MET A 489 27.03 -2.13 24.65
C MET A 489 26.33 -0.96 25.36
N TYR A 490 25.04 -0.77 25.08
CA TYR A 490 24.30 0.40 25.53
C TYR A 490 23.21 0.10 26.56
N GLY A 491 22.74 -1.15 26.64
CA GLY A 491 21.71 -1.58 27.60
C GLY A 491 22.22 -1.73 29.03
N ASN A 492 23.53 -1.76 29.27
CA ASN A 492 24.13 -1.98 30.60
C ASN A 492 24.51 -0.69 31.35
N ASN A 493 24.07 0.49 30.91
CA ASN A 493 24.42 1.75 31.55
C ASN A 493 23.70 1.88 32.93
N PRO A 494 24.41 1.97 34.07
CA PRO A 494 23.83 1.90 35.42
C PRO A 494 23.10 3.18 35.87
N ARG A 495 22.62 4.01 34.93
CA ARG A 495 22.02 5.31 35.25
C ARG A 495 20.55 5.17 35.69
N GLY A 496 20.39 4.91 36.99
CA GLY A 496 19.24 5.29 37.80
C GLY A 496 18.03 4.35 37.79
N ASP A 497 17.34 4.29 38.92
CA ASP A 497 16.00 3.69 39.03
C ASP A 497 15.06 4.24 37.95
N ARG A 498 14.09 3.41 37.53
CA ARG A 498 13.03 3.77 36.61
C ARG A 498 12.45 5.14 37.03
N PRO A 499 12.55 6.20 36.19
CA PRO A 499 11.77 7.41 36.43
C PRO A 499 10.32 6.97 36.55
N ALA A 500 9.63 7.39 37.61
CA ALA A 500 8.21 7.11 37.78
C ALA A 500 7.53 7.34 36.42
N ARG A 501 6.76 6.34 35.93
CA ARG A 501 5.95 6.51 34.71
C ARG A 501 5.33 7.90 34.83
N ALA A 502 5.65 8.79 33.87
CA ALA A 502 5.23 10.19 33.94
C ALA A 502 3.80 10.22 34.47
N ASN A 503 3.57 11.00 35.55
CA ASN A 503 2.30 11.01 36.29
C ASN A 503 1.15 10.82 35.31
N GLY A 504 0.24 9.90 35.64
CA GLY A 504 -0.94 9.65 34.83
C GLY A 504 -1.51 11.00 34.40
N PRO A 505 -1.76 11.20 33.10
CA PRO A 505 -1.99 12.53 32.58
C PRO A 505 -3.07 13.27 33.36
N THR A 506 -2.87 14.56 33.61
CA THR A 506 -3.89 15.38 34.25
C THR A 506 -5.21 15.24 33.50
N PRO A 507 -6.29 14.73 34.12
CA PRO A 507 -7.57 14.57 33.45
C PRO A 507 -8.07 15.92 32.95
N ILE A 508 -8.48 15.97 31.69
CA ILE A 508 -8.99 17.19 31.06
C ILE A 508 -10.52 17.09 31.04
N PRO A 509 -11.26 18.02 31.67
CA PRO A 509 -12.71 18.00 31.65
C PRO A 509 -13.24 18.11 30.21
N ALA A 510 -13.82 17.03 29.69
CA ALA A 510 -14.24 16.96 28.29
C ALA A 510 -15.44 17.87 27.98
N ALA A 511 -16.52 17.77 28.78
CA ALA A 511 -17.79 18.44 28.50
C ALA A 511 -17.71 19.96 28.24
N PRO A 512 -17.02 20.80 29.06
CA PRO A 512 -16.91 22.23 28.78
C PRO A 512 -16.13 22.51 27.50
N ARG A 513 -15.08 21.72 27.21
CA ARG A 513 -14.24 21.91 26.04
C ARG A 513 -14.93 21.51 24.74
N LEU A 514 -15.77 20.47 24.77
CA LEU A 514 -16.56 20.08 23.60
C LEU A 514 -17.62 21.13 23.24
N ARG A 515 -18.22 21.83 24.23
CA ARG A 515 -19.15 22.95 23.96
C ARG A 515 -18.44 24.14 23.31
N GLU A 516 -17.26 24.49 23.82
CA GLU A 516 -16.45 25.57 23.23
C GLU A 516 -15.99 25.21 21.81
N LEU A 517 -15.63 23.94 21.58
CA LEU A 517 -15.25 23.44 20.26
C LEU A 517 -16.41 23.52 19.27
N GLU A 518 -17.63 23.21 19.70
CA GLU A 518 -18.83 23.37 18.87
C GLU A 518 -19.03 24.84 18.46
N ALA A 519 -18.94 25.77 19.42
CA ALA A 519 -19.06 27.20 19.14
C ALA A 519 -17.98 27.68 18.16
N ARG A 520 -16.74 27.22 18.34
CA ARG A 520 -15.62 27.52 17.44
C ARG A 520 -15.85 26.98 16.03
N PHE A 521 -16.35 25.75 15.88
CA PHE A 521 -16.69 25.19 14.57
C PHE A 521 -17.79 25.99 13.88
N GLN A 522 -18.82 26.44 14.60
CA GLN A 522 -19.88 27.29 14.06
C GLN A 522 -19.37 28.67 13.61
N GLU A 523 -18.41 29.26 14.33
CA GLU A 523 -17.74 30.49 13.94
C GLU A 523 -16.95 30.31 12.64
N LEU A 524 -16.07 29.31 12.58
CA LEU A 524 -15.28 29.01 11.38
C LEU A 524 -16.16 28.71 10.18
N ARG A 525 -17.27 27.98 10.38
CA ARG A 525 -18.23 27.63 9.32
C ARG A 525 -18.88 28.87 8.73
N ARG A 526 -19.35 29.80 9.58
CA ARG A 526 -19.93 31.08 9.12
C ARG A 526 -18.89 31.92 8.38
N GLY A 527 -17.67 32.00 8.90
CA GLY A 527 -16.56 32.72 8.29
C GLY A 527 -16.18 32.17 6.90
N ALA A 528 -16.12 30.85 6.76
CA ALA A 528 -15.85 30.18 5.47
C ALA A 528 -16.97 30.45 4.45
N GLY A 529 -18.23 30.34 4.86
CA GLY A 529 -19.37 30.67 4.01
C GLY A 529 -19.33 32.11 3.47
N ARG A 530 -18.94 33.09 4.32
CA ARG A 530 -18.77 34.48 3.91
C ARG A 530 -17.63 34.67 2.91
N ILE A 531 -16.49 33.99 3.11
CA ILE A 531 -15.36 34.05 2.15
C ILE A 531 -15.78 33.50 0.77
N ALA A 532 -16.59 32.44 0.73
CA ALA A 532 -17.08 31.88 -0.53
C ALA A 532 -17.95 32.89 -1.31
N GLU A 533 -18.80 33.64 -0.61
CA GLU A 533 -19.61 34.72 -1.19
C GLU A 533 -18.73 35.87 -1.71
N LEU A 534 -17.78 36.33 -0.89
CA LEU A 534 -16.86 37.42 -1.25
C LEU A 534 -15.97 37.06 -2.44
N GLY A 535 -15.48 35.82 -2.52
CA GLY A 535 -14.68 35.34 -3.65
C GLY A 535 -15.43 35.41 -4.97
N ARG A 536 -16.71 34.98 -4.99
CA ARG A 536 -17.59 35.10 -6.18
C ARG A 536 -17.88 36.56 -6.56
N ARG A 537 -18.00 37.44 -5.55
CA ARG A 537 -18.15 38.89 -5.80
C ARG A 537 -16.88 39.48 -6.42
N ALA A 538 -15.70 39.13 -5.90
CA ALA A 538 -14.41 39.57 -6.42
C ALA A 538 -14.18 39.10 -7.87
N GLU A 539 -14.58 37.86 -8.20
CA GLU A 539 -14.53 37.35 -9.57
C GLU A 539 -15.29 38.26 -10.54
N GLY A 540 -16.51 38.67 -10.19
CA GLY A 540 -17.32 39.58 -11.00
C GLY A 540 -16.61 40.90 -11.29
N VAL A 541 -16.03 41.52 -10.25
CA VAL A 541 -15.29 42.78 -10.38
C VAL A 541 -14.01 42.62 -11.21
N LEU A 542 -13.28 41.51 -11.05
CA LEU A 542 -12.07 41.23 -11.83
C LEU A 542 -12.38 40.94 -13.32
N ARG A 543 -13.53 40.32 -13.62
CA ARG A 543 -13.98 40.13 -15.01
C ARG A 543 -14.38 41.44 -15.67
N GLU A 544 -15.00 42.34 -14.91
CA GLU A 544 -15.26 43.71 -15.36
C GLU A 544 -13.95 44.46 -15.64
N MET A 545 -12.97 44.34 -14.75
CA MET A 545 -11.64 44.94 -14.93
C MET A 545 -10.91 44.43 -16.18
N LEU A 546 -11.09 43.15 -16.51
CA LEU A 546 -10.54 42.56 -17.74
C LEU A 546 -11.24 43.08 -19.01
N ALA A 547 -12.55 43.35 -18.93
CA ALA A 547 -13.32 43.91 -20.05
C ALA A 547 -12.99 45.39 -20.31
N ASP A 548 -12.77 46.16 -19.24
CA ASP A 548 -12.49 47.60 -19.28
C ASP A 548 -10.98 47.92 -19.26
N GLN A 549 -10.12 46.96 -19.59
CA GLN A 549 -8.66 47.06 -19.42
C GLN A 549 -8.01 48.26 -20.16
N SER A 550 -8.66 48.79 -21.19
CA SER A 550 -8.22 49.98 -21.92
C SER A 550 -8.51 51.31 -21.20
N ASP A 551 -9.37 51.32 -20.17
CA ASP A 551 -9.72 52.50 -19.36
C ASP A 551 -9.05 52.44 -17.98
N GLN A 552 -7.90 53.10 -17.84
CA GLN A 552 -7.14 53.07 -16.58
C GLN A 552 -7.84 53.77 -15.40
N ALA A 553 -8.75 54.72 -15.65
CA ALA A 553 -9.51 55.36 -14.57
C ALA A 553 -10.51 54.37 -13.99
N ARG A 554 -11.22 53.64 -14.87
CA ARG A 554 -12.14 52.56 -14.49
C ARG A 554 -11.42 51.40 -13.81
N VAL A 555 -10.29 50.95 -14.36
CA VAL A 555 -9.46 49.89 -13.77
C VAL A 555 -9.02 50.25 -12.35
N ASN A 556 -8.57 51.48 -12.10
CA ASN A 556 -8.17 51.92 -10.76
C ASN A 556 -9.34 51.90 -9.74
N GLU A 557 -10.55 52.28 -10.16
CA GLU A 557 -11.76 52.16 -9.32
C GLU A 557 -12.05 50.69 -8.98
N LEU A 558 -11.97 49.79 -9.97
CA LEU A 558 -12.22 48.36 -9.79
C LEU A 558 -11.16 47.70 -8.89
N ILE A 559 -9.88 48.12 -8.97
CA ILE A 559 -8.81 47.65 -8.09
C ILE A 559 -9.14 47.98 -6.63
N ALA A 560 -9.61 49.20 -6.34
CA ALA A 560 -10.00 49.59 -4.99
C ALA A 560 -11.12 48.69 -4.44
N ARG A 561 -12.15 48.42 -5.26
CA ARG A 561 -13.24 47.51 -4.89
C ARG A 561 -12.78 46.07 -4.62
N VAL A 562 -11.91 45.51 -5.47
CA VAL A 562 -11.36 44.16 -5.24
C VAL A 562 -10.54 44.11 -3.95
N ASN A 563 -9.75 45.15 -3.68
CA ASN A 563 -8.97 45.24 -2.45
C ASN A 563 -9.85 45.30 -1.20
N GLU A 564 -10.94 46.07 -1.22
CA GLU A 564 -11.93 46.10 -0.13
C GLU A 564 -12.54 44.71 0.13
N ILE A 565 -12.93 43.99 -0.93
CA ILE A 565 -13.42 42.61 -0.82
C ILE A 565 -12.35 41.69 -0.20
N GLY A 566 -11.10 41.85 -0.63
CA GLY A 566 -9.97 41.08 -0.13
C GLY A 566 -9.69 41.32 1.35
N VAL A 567 -9.77 42.57 1.81
CA VAL A 567 -9.63 42.95 3.23
C VAL A 567 -10.75 42.33 4.05
N GLU A 568 -12.02 42.46 3.63
CA GLU A 568 -13.17 41.87 4.30
C GLU A 568 -13.03 40.33 4.43
N ALA A 569 -12.55 39.67 3.36
CA ALA A 569 -12.30 38.23 3.39
C ALA A 569 -11.16 37.85 4.35
N ALA A 570 -10.09 38.65 4.40
CA ALA A 570 -8.91 38.41 5.25
C ALA A 570 -9.21 38.60 6.75
N GLU A 571 -10.19 39.42 7.11
CA GLU A 571 -10.65 39.62 8.49
C GLU A 571 -11.45 38.43 9.04
N SER A 572 -11.95 37.54 8.17
CA SER A 572 -12.68 36.34 8.60
C SER A 572 -11.78 35.39 9.42
N PRO A 573 -12.26 34.86 10.57
CA PRO A 573 -11.48 33.93 11.39
C PRO A 573 -11.19 32.59 10.69
N ALA A 574 -11.90 32.30 9.59
CA ALA A 574 -11.71 31.10 8.77
C ALA A 574 -10.72 31.31 7.60
N TYR A 575 -10.29 32.54 7.32
CA TYR A 575 -9.49 32.86 6.13
C TYR A 575 -8.22 32.03 6.03
N TRP A 576 -7.50 31.89 7.14
CA TRP A 576 -6.27 31.09 7.19
C TRP A 576 -6.53 29.61 6.89
N LEU A 577 -7.68 29.05 7.32
CA LEU A 577 -8.04 27.64 7.10
C LEU A 577 -8.42 27.40 5.64
N VAL A 578 -9.17 28.33 5.05
CA VAL A 578 -9.49 28.34 3.62
C VAL A 578 -8.21 28.40 2.79
N GLN A 579 -7.28 29.30 3.15
CA GLN A 579 -5.97 29.39 2.51
C GLN A 579 -5.14 28.10 2.68
N HIS A 580 -5.22 27.47 3.86
CA HIS A 580 -4.52 26.21 4.13
C HIS A 580 -5.07 25.04 3.31
N ILE A 581 -6.38 25.01 2.98
CA ILE A 581 -6.94 24.05 2.02
C ILE A 581 -6.52 24.40 0.58
N ASN A 582 -6.48 25.69 0.24
CA ASN A 582 -6.17 26.17 -1.11
C ASN A 582 -4.67 26.11 -1.50
N GLN A 583 -3.93 25.08 -1.07
CA GLN A 583 -2.49 24.95 -1.38
C GLN A 583 -2.22 24.80 -2.88
N THR A 584 -3.08 24.06 -3.59
CA THR A 584 -2.97 23.90 -5.05
C THR A 584 -3.15 25.26 -5.76
N GLY A 585 -4.13 26.06 -5.33
CA GLY A 585 -4.32 27.41 -5.86
C GLY A 585 -3.14 28.32 -5.56
N GLN A 586 -2.57 28.24 -4.35
CA GLN A 586 -1.37 29.00 -3.98
C GLN A 586 -0.15 28.63 -4.83
N LEU A 587 0.08 27.34 -5.10
CA LEU A 587 1.19 26.90 -5.96
C LEU A 587 0.98 27.38 -7.41
N ASN A 588 -0.24 27.29 -7.94
CA ASN A 588 -0.54 27.76 -9.29
C ASN A 588 -0.42 29.29 -9.41
N ARG A 589 -0.82 30.04 -8.37
CA ARG A 589 -0.57 31.47 -8.27
C ARG A 589 0.92 31.77 -8.30
N TYR A 590 1.72 31.08 -7.49
CA TYR A 590 3.18 31.20 -7.49
C TYR A 590 3.79 30.97 -8.89
N LYS A 591 3.35 29.92 -9.59
CA LYS A 591 3.80 29.62 -10.97
C LYS A 591 3.47 30.76 -11.94
N ALA A 592 2.27 31.32 -11.85
CA ALA A 592 1.85 32.44 -12.67
C ALA A 592 2.64 33.72 -12.35
N ASP A 593 2.80 34.07 -11.07
CA ASP A 593 3.57 35.23 -10.62
C ASP A 593 5.02 35.14 -11.08
N ARG A 594 5.63 33.95 -11.00
CA ARG A 594 6.96 33.68 -11.55
C ARG A 594 7.00 33.92 -13.06
N ALA A 595 6.08 33.32 -13.81
CA ALA A 595 6.05 33.45 -15.27
C ALA A 595 5.94 34.93 -15.70
N ILE A 596 5.18 35.74 -14.97
CA ILE A 596 5.06 37.19 -15.20
C ILE A 596 6.32 37.96 -14.78
N GLY A 597 6.98 37.54 -13.69
CA GLY A 597 8.15 38.21 -13.13
C GLY A 597 9.46 37.96 -13.90
N VAL A 598 9.61 36.78 -14.52
CA VAL A 598 10.82 36.42 -15.28
C VAL A 598 10.73 36.74 -16.78
N ASP A 599 9.54 37.01 -17.30
CA ASP A 599 9.32 37.35 -18.71
C ASP A 599 9.51 38.87 -18.95
N ASP A 600 10.72 39.24 -19.35
CA ASP A 600 11.07 40.64 -19.68
C ASP A 600 10.52 41.08 -21.05
N THR A 601 9.82 40.21 -21.79
CA THR A 601 9.25 40.52 -23.12
C THR A 601 7.81 41.06 -23.04
N LEU A 602 7.17 41.00 -21.88
CA LEU A 602 5.78 41.45 -21.72
C LEU A 602 5.67 42.98 -21.78
N SER A 603 4.74 43.46 -22.61
CA SER A 603 4.30 44.85 -22.54
C SER A 603 3.61 45.12 -21.19
N GLY A 604 3.57 46.39 -20.76
CA GLY A 604 2.85 46.77 -19.54
C GLY A 604 1.37 46.35 -19.57
N PHE A 605 0.74 46.42 -20.75
CA PHE A 605 -0.64 46.01 -20.97
C PHE A 605 -0.82 44.49 -20.86
N ASP A 606 0.09 43.71 -21.47
CA ASP A 606 0.04 42.24 -21.40
C ASP A 606 0.35 41.70 -20.00
N ARG A 607 1.25 42.38 -19.26
CA ARG A 607 1.51 42.08 -17.85
C ARG A 607 0.24 42.30 -17.02
N GLN A 608 -0.40 43.46 -17.12
CA GLN A 608 -1.63 43.78 -16.39
C GLN A 608 -2.74 42.75 -16.71
N ARG A 609 -2.89 42.35 -17.97
CA ARG A 609 -3.88 41.34 -18.39
C ARG A 609 -3.64 40.00 -17.71
N LYS A 610 -2.39 39.50 -17.76
CA LYS A 610 -2.01 38.23 -17.14
C LYS A 610 -2.17 38.25 -15.62
N GLU A 611 -1.94 39.40 -14.98
CA GLU A 611 -2.17 39.61 -13.55
C GLU A 611 -3.67 39.51 -13.19
N ILE A 612 -4.54 40.17 -13.96
CA ILE A 612 -6.00 40.10 -13.76
C ILE A 612 -6.51 38.67 -13.97
N GLU A 613 -6.10 37.99 -15.05
CA GLU A 613 -6.49 36.60 -15.32
C GLU A 613 -6.02 35.64 -14.23
N ARG A 614 -4.82 35.86 -13.68
CA ARG A 614 -4.31 35.13 -12.51
C ARG A 614 -5.20 35.38 -11.31
N ASP A 615 -5.57 36.62 -11.01
CA ASP A 615 -6.40 36.94 -9.85
C ASP A 615 -7.78 36.32 -9.94
N ILE A 616 -8.41 36.32 -11.12
CA ILE A 616 -9.69 35.63 -11.37
C ILE A 616 -9.58 34.16 -10.97
N ARG A 617 -8.56 33.45 -11.46
CA ARG A 617 -8.35 32.03 -11.10
C ARG A 617 -8.13 31.86 -9.59
N ASN A 618 -7.37 32.76 -8.97
CA ASN A 618 -7.05 32.69 -7.55
C ASN A 618 -8.28 32.90 -6.65
N VAL A 619 -9.15 33.88 -6.95
CA VAL A 619 -10.36 34.12 -6.16
C VAL A 619 -11.39 33.00 -6.33
N ASN A 620 -11.46 32.37 -7.51
CA ASN A 620 -12.32 31.21 -7.75
C ASN A 620 -11.89 30.00 -6.92
N TRP A 621 -10.60 29.65 -6.95
CA TRP A 621 -10.08 28.57 -6.10
C TRP A 621 -10.26 28.85 -4.61
N LEU A 622 -10.14 30.12 -4.20
CA LEU A 622 -10.41 30.51 -2.81
C LEU A 622 -11.89 30.27 -2.43
N ALA A 623 -12.83 30.61 -3.32
CA ALA A 623 -14.25 30.41 -3.09
C ALA A 623 -14.64 28.92 -3.06
N ASP A 624 -14.04 28.11 -3.93
CA ASP A 624 -14.23 26.65 -3.96
C ASP A 624 -13.69 26.01 -2.67
N ALA A 625 -12.47 26.39 -2.26
CA ALA A 625 -11.88 25.92 -1.01
C ALA A 625 -12.73 26.34 0.21
N ALA A 626 -13.30 27.54 0.22
CA ALA A 626 -14.18 28.00 1.28
C ALA A 626 -15.49 27.20 1.37
N THR A 627 -16.02 26.80 0.21
CA THR A 627 -17.20 25.92 0.13
C THR A 627 -16.87 24.53 0.68
N LEU A 628 -15.71 23.98 0.33
CA LEU A 628 -15.21 22.71 0.84
C LEU A 628 -15.02 22.73 2.37
N VAL A 629 -14.37 23.77 2.92
CA VAL A 629 -14.22 23.96 4.37
C VAL A 629 -15.57 23.96 5.08
N THR A 630 -16.57 24.63 4.49
CA THR A 630 -17.93 24.69 5.05
C THR A 630 -18.54 23.30 5.18
N GLY A 631 -18.44 22.48 4.12
CA GLY A 631 -18.92 21.09 4.14
C GLY A 631 -18.19 20.23 5.18
N MET A 632 -16.86 20.34 5.27
CA MET A 632 -16.08 19.61 6.28
C MET A 632 -16.46 19.98 7.71
N LEU A 633 -16.75 21.25 7.98
CA LEU A 633 -17.19 21.71 9.30
C LEU A 633 -18.60 21.24 9.64
N ASP A 634 -19.50 21.18 8.67
CA ASP A 634 -20.84 20.60 8.86
C ASP A 634 -20.74 19.11 9.27
N GLU A 635 -19.89 18.34 8.60
CA GLU A 635 -19.60 16.95 8.97
C GLU A 635 -18.97 16.82 10.36
N ALA A 636 -18.04 17.71 10.71
CA ALA A 636 -17.37 17.71 12.01
C ALA A 636 -18.34 18.07 13.15
N LEU A 637 -19.29 18.98 12.91
CA LEU A 637 -20.36 19.30 13.87
C LEU A 637 -21.29 18.10 14.12
N VAL A 638 -21.63 17.33 13.07
CA VAL A 638 -22.41 16.09 13.22
C VAL A 638 -21.63 15.04 14.02
N ALA A 639 -20.33 14.88 13.74
CA ALA A 639 -19.46 13.96 14.47
C ALA A 639 -19.32 14.33 15.95
N LEU A 640 -19.20 15.63 16.25
CA LEU A 640 -19.10 16.14 17.63
C LEU A 640 -20.38 15.86 18.43
N LYS A 641 -21.56 16.01 17.81
CA LYS A 641 -22.87 15.74 18.44
C LYS A 641 -23.16 14.26 18.62
N SER A 642 -22.83 13.44 17.62
CA SER A 642 -23.09 11.99 17.64
C SER A 642 -22.04 11.19 18.42
N GLY A 643 -20.86 11.76 18.63
CA GLY A 643 -19.73 11.06 19.22
C GLY A 643 -19.11 10.00 18.29
N LYS A 644 -19.40 10.03 16.99
CA LYS A 644 -18.84 9.11 15.99
C LYS A 644 -18.16 9.91 14.89
N ALA A 645 -16.86 9.70 14.70
CA ALA A 645 -16.12 10.38 13.65
C ALA A 645 -16.47 9.81 12.27
N ARG A 646 -16.38 10.65 11.25
CA ARG A 646 -16.38 10.16 9.86
C ARG A 646 -14.98 9.69 9.51
N THR A 647 -14.82 8.37 9.40
CA THR A 647 -13.54 7.71 9.13
C THR A 647 -13.24 7.53 7.64
N ARG A 648 -14.29 7.64 6.79
CA ARG A 648 -14.25 7.36 5.35
C ARG A 648 -14.24 8.60 4.48
N GLU A 649 -13.52 8.51 3.37
CA GLU A 649 -13.67 9.43 2.24
C GLU A 649 -14.91 9.08 1.44
N VAL A 650 -15.87 10.00 1.39
CA VAL A 650 -16.89 10.03 0.34
C VAL A 650 -16.49 11.15 -0.63
N PRO A 651 -16.44 10.90 -1.95
CA PRO A 651 -16.17 11.95 -2.92
C PRO A 651 -17.13 13.13 -2.70
N HIS A 652 -16.63 14.35 -2.80
CA HIS A 652 -17.53 15.50 -2.92
C HIS A 652 -18.42 15.24 -4.13
N ALA A 653 -19.73 15.18 -3.90
CA ALA A 653 -20.67 15.28 -5.00
C ALA A 653 -20.32 16.60 -5.71
N GLY A 654 -19.77 16.51 -6.92
CA GLY A 654 -19.88 17.64 -7.84
C GLY A 654 -21.35 18.06 -7.86
N THR A 655 -21.61 19.32 -8.17
CA THR A 655 -22.94 19.95 -8.25
C THR A 655 -23.96 19.27 -9.19
N GLY A 656 -23.75 18.01 -9.59
CA GLY A 656 -24.78 17.14 -10.11
C GLY A 656 -25.78 16.77 -9.03
N SER A 657 -27.06 17.00 -9.31
CA SER A 657 -28.16 16.42 -8.54
C SER A 657 -27.93 14.93 -8.32
N ALA A 658 -28.42 14.39 -7.20
CA ALA A 658 -28.56 12.94 -7.02
C ALA A 658 -29.17 12.37 -8.31
N GLY A 659 -28.36 11.62 -9.07
CA GLY A 659 -28.81 11.03 -10.32
C GLY A 659 -30.00 10.10 -10.07
N PRO A 660 -30.78 9.75 -11.11
CA PRO A 660 -31.83 8.77 -10.96
C PRO A 660 -31.27 7.49 -10.32
N ARG A 661 -31.98 6.95 -9.33
CA ARG A 661 -31.60 5.71 -8.62
C ARG A 661 -31.38 4.60 -9.66
N ARG A 662 -30.22 3.96 -9.61
CA ARG A 662 -29.87 2.89 -10.56
C ARG A 662 -30.76 1.68 -10.35
N ARG A 663 -31.08 0.98 -11.44
CA ARG A 663 -31.90 -0.23 -11.41
C ARG A 663 -31.03 -1.42 -11.05
N VAL A 664 -31.03 -1.80 -9.77
CA VAL A 664 -30.20 -2.89 -9.24
C VAL A 664 -31.06 -4.10 -8.88
N TRP A 665 -30.67 -5.25 -9.42
CA TRP A 665 -31.36 -6.53 -9.24
C TRP A 665 -30.46 -7.57 -8.57
N ALA A 666 -31.03 -8.53 -7.86
CA ALA A 666 -30.29 -9.75 -7.50
C ALA A 666 -30.41 -10.76 -8.65
N CYS A 667 -29.30 -11.35 -9.08
CA CYS A 667 -29.29 -12.45 -10.03
C CYS A 667 -28.89 -13.74 -9.31
N VAL A 668 -29.79 -14.72 -9.31
CA VAL A 668 -29.61 -16.00 -8.61
C VAL A 668 -29.55 -17.13 -9.64
N LEU A 669 -28.41 -17.83 -9.72
CA LEU A 669 -28.30 -19.02 -10.57
C LEU A 669 -28.97 -20.22 -9.87
N VAL A 670 -29.92 -20.85 -10.57
CA VAL A 670 -30.73 -21.96 -10.03
C VAL A 670 -30.50 -23.25 -10.82
N ASP A 671 -29.67 -24.11 -10.23
CA ASP A 671 -29.54 -25.52 -10.58
C ASP A 671 -30.05 -26.37 -9.40
N HIS A 672 -31.12 -27.12 -9.57
CA HIS A 672 -31.73 -27.86 -8.46
C HIS A 672 -31.01 -29.16 -8.12
N GLU A 673 -30.14 -29.67 -9.00
CA GLU A 673 -29.46 -30.97 -8.85
C GLU A 673 -28.00 -30.82 -8.43
N ARG A 674 -27.38 -29.66 -8.71
CA ARG A 674 -25.96 -29.40 -8.42
C ARG A 674 -25.72 -28.03 -7.78
N GLY A 675 -24.73 -27.95 -6.90
CA GLY A 675 -24.24 -26.69 -6.32
C GLY A 675 -23.16 -26.03 -7.19
N GLY A 676 -22.67 -24.86 -6.77
CA GLY A 676 -21.64 -24.11 -7.51
C GLY A 676 -20.27 -24.82 -7.64
N LEU A 677 -20.03 -25.86 -6.84
CA LEU A 677 -18.85 -26.74 -6.94
C LEU A 677 -19.11 -28.00 -7.81
N GLY A 678 -20.26 -28.09 -8.49
CA GLY A 678 -20.64 -29.26 -9.28
C GLY A 678 -21.02 -30.49 -8.46
N ILE A 679 -21.09 -30.36 -7.13
CA ILE A 679 -21.48 -31.42 -6.19
C ILE A 679 -23.01 -31.61 -6.25
N SER A 680 -23.46 -32.86 -6.25
CA SER A 680 -24.89 -33.19 -6.25
C SER A 680 -25.57 -32.76 -4.94
N ARG A 681 -26.78 -32.22 -5.06
CA ARG A 681 -27.60 -31.74 -3.94
C ARG A 681 -29.08 -31.89 -4.23
N ASP A 682 -29.89 -31.74 -3.19
CA ASP A 682 -31.35 -31.58 -3.29
C ASP A 682 -31.73 -30.19 -2.75
N LEU A 683 -31.97 -29.25 -3.66
CA LEU A 683 -32.36 -27.88 -3.30
C LEU A 683 -33.79 -27.79 -2.74
N SER A 684 -34.64 -28.80 -2.94
CA SER A 684 -36.03 -28.81 -2.44
C SER A 684 -36.12 -29.18 -0.95
N ARG A 685 -35.06 -29.77 -0.39
CA ARG A 685 -34.99 -30.25 0.99
C ARG A 685 -35.22 -29.11 2.00
N PRO A 686 -36.13 -29.28 2.99
CA PRO A 686 -36.30 -28.32 4.08
C PRO A 686 -35.01 -28.13 4.90
N PHE A 687 -34.64 -26.88 5.16
CA PHE A 687 -33.38 -26.48 5.81
C PHE A 687 -33.63 -25.84 7.18
N LEU A 688 -34.13 -24.60 7.23
CA LEU A 688 -34.41 -23.86 8.45
C LEU A 688 -35.84 -23.30 8.40
N LEU A 689 -36.54 -23.34 9.53
CA LEU A 689 -37.94 -22.88 9.64
C LEU A 689 -38.90 -23.55 8.65
N GLY A 690 -38.60 -24.79 8.22
CA GLY A 690 -39.37 -25.49 7.19
C GLY A 690 -39.15 -24.95 5.76
N HIS A 691 -38.40 -23.87 5.58
CA HIS A 691 -38.00 -23.37 4.27
C HIS A 691 -36.84 -24.18 3.71
N ASN A 692 -36.86 -24.42 2.39
CA ASN A 692 -35.67 -24.84 1.67
C ASN A 692 -34.68 -23.67 1.48
N PRO A 693 -33.42 -23.91 1.07
CA PRO A 693 -32.43 -22.85 0.95
C PRO A 693 -32.83 -21.68 0.03
N LEU A 694 -33.49 -21.97 -1.11
CA LEU A 694 -33.93 -20.94 -2.06
C LEU A 694 -35.05 -20.07 -1.47
N GLN A 695 -36.02 -20.69 -0.81
CA GLN A 695 -37.10 -19.97 -0.12
C GLN A 695 -36.56 -19.05 0.97
N LEU A 696 -35.58 -19.53 1.76
CA LEU A 696 -34.97 -18.74 2.81
C LEU A 696 -34.16 -17.56 2.24
N LEU A 697 -33.41 -17.78 1.16
CA LEU A 697 -32.74 -16.72 0.42
C LEU A 697 -33.73 -15.66 -0.06
N LEU A 698 -34.82 -16.05 -0.73
CA LEU A 698 -35.84 -15.12 -1.22
C LEU A 698 -36.47 -14.33 -0.06
N ALA A 699 -36.79 -14.99 1.06
CA ALA A 699 -37.32 -14.31 2.24
C ALA A 699 -36.34 -13.27 2.78
N ARG A 700 -35.04 -13.55 2.77
CA ARG A 700 -34.01 -12.59 3.20
C ARG A 700 -33.82 -11.46 2.18
N LEU A 701 -33.81 -11.75 0.88
CA LEU A 701 -33.72 -10.73 -0.18
C LEU A 701 -34.89 -9.75 -0.14
N ALA A 702 -36.09 -10.19 0.29
CA ALA A 702 -37.24 -9.31 0.49
C ALA A 702 -37.02 -8.22 1.56
N ARG A 703 -35.97 -8.34 2.38
CA ARG A 703 -35.58 -7.36 3.41
C ARG A 703 -34.57 -6.33 2.92
N CYS A 704 -34.04 -6.48 1.70
CA CYS A 704 -33.12 -5.50 1.12
C CYS A 704 -33.91 -4.23 0.73
N ALA A 705 -33.45 -3.07 1.17
CA ALA A 705 -34.08 -1.79 0.88
C ALA A 705 -33.69 -1.21 -0.49
N ARG A 706 -32.64 -1.76 -1.13
CA ARG A 706 -32.08 -1.23 -2.38
C ARG A 706 -32.26 -2.10 -3.62
N LEU A 707 -32.86 -3.27 -3.51
CA LEU A 707 -33.18 -4.13 -4.67
C LEU A 707 -34.50 -3.74 -5.32
N GLU A 708 -34.52 -3.69 -6.65
CA GLU A 708 -35.76 -3.53 -7.43
C GLU A 708 -36.46 -4.89 -7.68
N GLY A 709 -35.69 -5.97 -7.74
CA GLY A 709 -36.21 -7.32 -7.98
C GLY A 709 -35.14 -8.41 -7.93
N VAL A 710 -35.60 -9.65 -8.06
CA VAL A 710 -34.77 -10.86 -8.14
C VAL A 710 -35.03 -11.57 -9.45
N LEU A 711 -33.95 -11.81 -10.19
CA LEU A 711 -33.94 -12.62 -11.40
C LEU A 711 -33.41 -14.02 -11.05
N LEU A 712 -34.28 -15.02 -11.12
CA LEU A 712 -33.93 -16.43 -10.99
C LEU A 712 -33.55 -16.96 -12.38
N HIS A 713 -32.27 -17.29 -12.56
CA HIS A 713 -31.72 -17.78 -13.80
C HIS A 713 -31.63 -19.32 -13.75
N CYS A 714 -32.59 -19.99 -14.37
CA CYS A 714 -32.91 -21.38 -14.09
C CYS A 714 -32.56 -22.30 -15.26
N LEU A 715 -32.00 -23.48 -14.98
CA LEU A 715 -31.93 -24.54 -15.99
C LEU A 715 -33.32 -25.05 -16.40
N ASN A 716 -34.18 -25.21 -15.40
CA ASN A 716 -35.55 -25.67 -15.53
C ASN A 716 -36.46 -24.73 -14.73
N ILE A 717 -37.24 -23.92 -15.45
CA ILE A 717 -38.11 -22.89 -14.87
C ILE A 717 -39.20 -23.52 -14.00
N ASP A 718 -39.79 -24.63 -14.41
CA ASP A 718 -40.91 -25.24 -13.69
C ASP A 718 -40.46 -25.87 -12.38
N ALA A 719 -39.32 -26.57 -12.39
CA ALA A 719 -38.70 -27.08 -11.18
C ALA A 719 -38.31 -25.94 -10.22
N ALA A 720 -37.71 -24.86 -10.75
CA ALA A 720 -37.35 -23.70 -9.94
C ALA A 720 -38.58 -23.02 -9.32
N LYS A 721 -39.69 -22.89 -10.06
CA LYS A 721 -40.97 -22.36 -9.54
C LYS A 721 -41.53 -23.24 -8.44
N ALA A 722 -41.51 -24.56 -8.62
CA ALA A 722 -41.98 -25.51 -7.62
C ALA A 722 -41.16 -25.43 -6.32
N ILE A 723 -39.83 -25.31 -6.42
CA ILE A 723 -38.92 -25.18 -5.28
C ILE A 723 -39.08 -23.81 -4.60
N ALA A 724 -39.14 -22.73 -5.38
CA ALA A 724 -39.32 -21.37 -4.85
C ALA A 724 -40.66 -21.22 -4.11
N GLY A 725 -41.69 -21.95 -4.53
CA GLY A 725 -43.00 -21.92 -3.90
C GLY A 725 -43.65 -20.52 -3.97
N HIS A 726 -44.25 -20.08 -2.87
CA HIS A 726 -44.82 -18.74 -2.79
C HIS A 726 -43.71 -17.69 -2.61
N THR A 727 -43.64 -16.73 -3.53
CA THR A 727 -42.67 -15.62 -3.46
C THR A 727 -43.06 -14.61 -2.38
N PRO A 728 -42.11 -14.09 -1.58
CA PRO A 728 -42.40 -13.11 -0.52
C PRO A 728 -43.15 -11.86 -1.03
N THR A 729 -44.11 -11.38 -0.26
CA THR A 729 -44.87 -10.15 -0.58
C THR A 729 -43.94 -8.95 -0.68
N GLY A 730 -44.08 -8.15 -1.73
CA GLY A 730 -43.26 -6.95 -1.96
C GLY A 730 -41.94 -7.19 -2.69
N LEU A 731 -41.54 -8.45 -2.91
CA LEU A 731 -40.36 -8.79 -3.72
C LEU A 731 -40.79 -9.19 -5.13
N ARG A 732 -40.34 -8.43 -6.14
CA ARG A 732 -40.54 -8.80 -7.55
C ARG A 732 -39.59 -9.94 -7.91
N VAL A 733 -40.13 -11.13 -8.23
CA VAL A 733 -39.33 -12.31 -8.62
C VAL A 733 -39.69 -12.70 -10.05
N GLU A 734 -38.67 -12.83 -10.89
CA GLU A 734 -38.82 -13.25 -12.28
C GLU A 734 -37.95 -14.46 -12.61
N PHE A 735 -38.41 -15.30 -13.53
CA PHE A 735 -37.75 -16.55 -13.91
C PHE A 735 -37.32 -16.47 -15.37
N THR A 736 -36.05 -16.76 -15.65
CA THR A 736 -35.53 -16.89 -17.03
C THR A 736 -34.71 -18.17 -17.18
N ARG A 737 -34.48 -18.61 -18.42
CA ARG A 737 -33.82 -19.89 -18.72
C ARG A 737 -32.34 -19.69 -19.02
N THR A 738 -31.47 -20.50 -18.42
CA THR A 738 -30.03 -20.60 -18.74
C THR A 738 -29.63 -22.03 -19.14
N SER A 739 -28.45 -22.16 -19.75
CA SER A 739 -27.71 -23.41 -19.92
C SER A 739 -26.40 -23.45 -19.11
N ALA A 740 -26.11 -22.44 -18.28
CA ALA A 740 -24.78 -22.19 -17.77
C ALA A 740 -24.25 -23.16 -16.72
N SER A 741 -25.08 -23.75 -15.84
CA SER A 741 -24.58 -24.64 -14.78
C SER A 741 -24.12 -26.01 -15.27
N HIS A 742 -24.48 -26.39 -16.51
CA HIS A 742 -23.95 -27.57 -17.21
C HIS A 742 -22.88 -27.23 -18.25
N SER A 743 -22.40 -25.98 -18.27
CA SER A 743 -21.34 -25.57 -19.19
C SER A 743 -20.00 -26.20 -18.82
N GLU A 744 -19.14 -26.35 -19.82
CA GLU A 744 -17.75 -26.75 -19.57
C GLU A 744 -17.06 -25.75 -18.63
N THR A 745 -17.34 -24.45 -18.77
CA THR A 745 -16.86 -23.39 -17.88
C THR A 745 -17.21 -23.64 -16.41
N ALA A 746 -18.47 -23.98 -16.10
CA ALA A 746 -18.87 -24.28 -14.72
C ALA A 746 -18.08 -25.46 -14.13
N THR A 747 -17.80 -26.48 -14.94
CA THR A 747 -16.97 -27.64 -14.52
C THR A 747 -15.52 -27.21 -14.23
N ARG A 748 -14.95 -26.28 -15.01
CA ARG A 748 -13.58 -25.78 -14.81
C ARG A 748 -13.47 -24.87 -13.60
N VAL A 749 -14.48 -24.03 -13.37
CA VAL A 749 -14.56 -23.19 -12.16
C VAL A 749 -14.67 -24.07 -10.91
N ALA A 750 -15.55 -25.07 -10.93
CA ALA A 750 -15.69 -26.03 -9.84
C ALA A 750 -14.35 -26.73 -9.50
N ALA A 751 -13.66 -27.25 -10.52
CA ALA A 751 -12.33 -27.86 -10.34
C ALA A 751 -11.30 -26.88 -9.77
N GLY A 752 -11.27 -25.63 -10.25
CA GLY A 752 -10.36 -24.59 -9.77
C GLY A 752 -10.65 -24.09 -8.35
N ARG A 753 -11.88 -24.27 -7.89
CA ARG A 753 -12.36 -23.86 -6.55
C ARG A 753 -12.36 -24.98 -5.52
N ALA A 754 -12.19 -26.24 -5.93
CA ALA A 754 -12.34 -27.41 -5.04
C ALA A 754 -11.44 -27.36 -3.78
N TRP A 755 -10.21 -26.85 -3.87
CA TRP A 755 -9.29 -26.69 -2.72
C TRP A 755 -9.46 -25.36 -1.95
N ALA A 756 -10.35 -24.48 -2.42
CA ALA A 756 -10.55 -23.14 -1.89
C ALA A 756 -12.02 -22.85 -1.55
N ARG A 757 -12.84 -23.90 -1.35
CA ARG A 757 -14.31 -23.79 -1.17
C ARG A 757 -14.77 -22.92 0.00
N HIS A 758 -13.95 -22.76 1.03
CA HIS A 758 -14.16 -21.89 2.20
C HIS A 758 -13.64 -20.47 1.96
N CYS A 759 -12.80 -20.26 0.94
CA CYS A 759 -12.27 -18.95 0.61
C CYS A 759 -13.30 -18.12 -0.17
N TRP A 760 -13.42 -16.84 0.14
CA TRP A 760 -14.22 -15.91 -0.67
C TRP A 760 -13.56 -15.64 -2.03
N ARG A 761 -12.22 -15.57 -2.06
CA ARG A 761 -11.32 -15.47 -3.22
C ARG A 761 -10.12 -16.37 -3.01
N GLY A 762 -9.64 -16.99 -4.09
CA GLY A 762 -8.44 -17.83 -4.07
C GLY A 762 -8.69 -19.20 -4.67
N GLY A 763 -7.63 -19.86 -5.13
CA GLY A 763 -7.71 -21.07 -5.94
C GLY A 763 -7.01 -20.85 -7.28
N LEU A 764 -7.24 -21.74 -8.24
CA LEU A 764 -6.63 -21.60 -9.57
C LEU A 764 -7.18 -20.35 -10.27
N ALA A 765 -6.32 -19.62 -10.97
CA ALA A 765 -6.64 -18.34 -11.63
C ALA A 765 -7.29 -17.28 -10.72
N ASN A 766 -7.03 -17.32 -9.40
CA ASN A 766 -7.66 -16.44 -8.40
C ASN A 766 -9.20 -16.49 -8.36
N LEU A 767 -9.82 -17.58 -8.86
CA LEU A 767 -11.28 -17.75 -8.85
C LEU A 767 -11.86 -17.47 -7.45
N SER A 768 -13.06 -16.90 -7.44
CA SER A 768 -13.80 -16.51 -6.25
C SER A 768 -15.07 -17.34 -6.07
N CYS A 769 -15.69 -17.25 -4.90
CA CYS A 769 -17.00 -17.88 -4.66
C CYS A 769 -18.10 -17.31 -5.57
N TYR A 770 -17.95 -16.08 -6.06
CA TYR A 770 -18.91 -15.46 -7.00
C TYR A 770 -18.84 -16.08 -8.39
N ASP A 771 -17.67 -16.60 -8.78
CA ASP A 771 -17.49 -17.29 -10.07
C ASP A 771 -18.26 -18.63 -10.11
N GLU A 772 -18.49 -19.24 -8.95
CA GLU A 772 -19.26 -20.50 -8.80
C GLU A 772 -20.73 -20.34 -9.24
N VAL A 773 -21.24 -19.11 -9.31
CA VAL A 773 -22.66 -18.78 -9.51
C VAL A 773 -22.89 -17.74 -10.62
N LEU A 774 -21.85 -17.42 -11.40
CA LEU A 774 -21.93 -16.40 -12.46
C LEU A 774 -22.12 -17.01 -13.85
N ASP A 775 -23.22 -16.64 -14.50
CA ASP A 775 -23.44 -16.83 -15.94
C ASP A 775 -23.32 -15.47 -16.66
N ALA A 776 -22.09 -15.05 -16.97
CA ALA A 776 -21.88 -13.73 -17.55
C ALA A 776 -22.59 -13.51 -18.91
N PRO A 777 -22.54 -14.44 -19.89
CA PRO A 777 -23.24 -14.27 -21.16
C PRO A 777 -24.76 -14.17 -21.01
N GLY A 778 -25.36 -15.06 -20.22
CA GLY A 778 -26.80 -15.03 -20.02
C GLY A 778 -27.23 -13.82 -19.18
N LEU A 779 -26.49 -13.47 -18.12
CA LEU A 779 -26.76 -12.28 -17.33
C LEU A 779 -26.64 -10.98 -18.15
N ALA A 780 -25.64 -10.86 -19.03
CA ALA A 780 -25.52 -9.69 -19.92
C ALA A 780 -26.77 -9.52 -20.79
N SER A 781 -27.27 -10.61 -21.38
CA SER A 781 -28.48 -10.58 -22.22
C SER A 781 -29.72 -10.13 -21.43
N GLU A 782 -29.89 -10.65 -20.23
CA GLU A 782 -31.00 -10.28 -19.34
C GLU A 782 -30.89 -8.83 -18.86
N MET A 783 -29.68 -8.36 -18.53
CA MET A 783 -29.47 -6.97 -18.10
C MET A 783 -29.78 -5.96 -19.21
N VAL A 784 -29.41 -6.27 -20.46
CA VAL A 784 -29.72 -5.43 -21.62
C VAL A 784 -31.22 -5.40 -21.89
N SER A 785 -31.85 -6.57 -22.04
CA SER A 785 -33.27 -6.68 -22.40
C SER A 785 -34.21 -6.05 -21.37
N ARG A 786 -33.82 -6.06 -20.09
CA ARG A 786 -34.64 -5.55 -18.98
C ARG A 786 -34.25 -4.16 -18.53
N GLY A 787 -33.16 -3.58 -19.04
CA GLY A 787 -32.63 -2.30 -18.61
C GLY A 787 -32.16 -2.30 -17.15
N ILE A 788 -31.46 -3.36 -16.73
CA ILE A 788 -30.82 -3.47 -15.41
C ILE A 788 -29.44 -2.81 -15.49
N ASP A 789 -29.14 -1.90 -14.57
CA ASP A 789 -27.87 -1.15 -14.54
C ASP A 789 -26.76 -1.95 -13.85
N ALA A 790 -27.10 -2.71 -12.81
CA ALA A 790 -26.17 -3.55 -12.05
C ALA A 790 -26.88 -4.75 -11.44
N ALA A 791 -26.14 -5.85 -11.21
CA ALA A 791 -26.67 -7.07 -10.62
C ALA A 791 -25.82 -7.56 -9.45
N VAL A 792 -26.47 -7.93 -8.35
CA VAL A 792 -25.84 -8.65 -7.22
C VAL A 792 -25.91 -10.15 -7.51
N VAL A 793 -24.77 -10.80 -7.67
CA VAL A 793 -24.67 -12.22 -8.05
C VAL A 793 -24.70 -13.10 -6.79
N LEU A 794 -25.58 -14.10 -6.79
CA LEU A 794 -25.84 -15.01 -5.67
C LEU A 794 -26.12 -16.44 -6.15
N GLY A 795 -25.86 -17.44 -5.30
CA GLY A 795 -26.29 -18.82 -5.51
C GLY A 795 -27.65 -19.12 -4.90
N ALA A 796 -28.41 -20.05 -5.49
CA ALA A 796 -29.73 -20.45 -4.96
C ALA A 796 -29.68 -21.09 -3.55
N ASP A 797 -28.52 -21.54 -3.11
CA ASP A 797 -28.23 -22.06 -1.76
C ASP A 797 -27.60 -21.03 -0.82
N TRP A 798 -27.42 -19.77 -1.22
CA TRP A 798 -26.82 -18.74 -0.35
C TRP A 798 -27.84 -18.20 0.66
N ALA A 799 -28.55 -19.13 1.33
CA ALA A 799 -29.66 -18.92 2.24
C ALA A 799 -29.31 -18.06 3.47
N LEU A 800 -28.03 -17.81 3.71
CA LEU A 800 -27.49 -17.04 4.82
C LEU A 800 -26.96 -15.67 4.39
N ALA A 801 -27.15 -15.27 3.11
CA ALA A 801 -26.72 -13.98 2.61
C ALA A 801 -27.35 -12.85 3.44
N ASP A 802 -26.55 -11.89 3.90
CA ASP A 802 -26.97 -10.80 4.76
C ASP A 802 -27.63 -9.67 3.94
N PRO A 803 -28.93 -9.38 4.14
CA PRO A 803 -29.62 -8.29 3.45
C PRO A 803 -28.93 -6.93 3.64
N ARG A 804 -28.34 -6.68 4.82
CA ARG A 804 -27.65 -5.42 5.12
C ARG A 804 -26.35 -5.30 4.34
N LEU A 805 -25.57 -6.38 4.24
CA LEU A 805 -24.36 -6.37 3.41
C LEU A 805 -24.68 -6.24 1.93
N ILE A 806 -25.79 -6.83 1.46
CA ILE A 806 -26.28 -6.64 0.09
C ILE A 806 -26.61 -5.16 -0.15
N ASP A 807 -27.35 -4.51 0.75
CA ASP A 807 -27.65 -3.09 0.63
C ASP A 807 -26.36 -2.22 0.70
N GLU A 808 -25.37 -2.60 1.52
CA GLU A 808 -24.09 -1.87 1.61
C GLU A 808 -23.24 -1.99 0.34
N VAL A 809 -23.19 -3.16 -0.33
CA VAL A 809 -22.49 -3.27 -1.62
C VAL A 809 -23.20 -2.48 -2.72
N ILE A 810 -24.54 -2.40 -2.69
CA ILE A 810 -25.32 -1.57 -3.61
C ILE A 810 -25.06 -0.09 -3.35
N GLU A 811 -25.12 0.33 -2.08
CA GLU A 811 -24.82 1.71 -1.68
C GLU A 811 -23.43 2.14 -2.14
N ARG A 812 -22.42 1.27 -1.97
CA ARG A 812 -21.05 1.56 -2.40
C ARG A 812 -20.95 1.77 -3.92
N HIS A 813 -21.74 1.06 -4.71
CA HIS A 813 -21.81 1.29 -6.15
C HIS A 813 -22.48 2.63 -6.45
N GLU A 814 -23.62 2.91 -5.81
CA GLU A 814 -24.38 4.15 -6.00
C GLU A 814 -23.59 5.42 -5.60
N GLU A 815 -22.68 5.34 -4.63
CA GLU A 815 -21.77 6.43 -4.24
C GLU A 815 -20.87 6.89 -5.41
N ARG A 816 -20.45 5.97 -6.30
CA ARG A 816 -19.60 6.28 -7.46
C ARG A 816 -19.72 5.20 -8.55
N PRO A 817 -20.80 5.16 -9.36
CA PRO A 817 -21.09 4.03 -10.25
C PRO A 817 -19.96 3.69 -11.22
N ASP A 818 -19.35 4.69 -11.83
CA ASP A 818 -18.25 4.51 -12.79
C ASP A 818 -16.92 4.12 -12.12
N GLY A 819 -16.73 4.54 -10.86
CA GLY A 819 -15.52 4.22 -10.09
C GLY A 819 -15.60 2.89 -9.33
N ASN A 820 -16.82 2.46 -9.01
CA ASN A 820 -17.15 1.26 -8.24
C ASN A 820 -18.04 0.34 -9.08
N ALA A 821 -17.64 0.07 -10.33
CA ALA A 821 -18.38 -0.80 -11.26
C ALA A 821 -18.46 -2.26 -10.78
N MET A 822 -17.63 -2.64 -9.82
CA MET A 822 -17.73 -3.87 -9.05
C MET A 822 -17.59 -3.53 -7.56
N THR A 823 -18.49 -4.04 -6.72
CA THR A 823 -18.41 -3.91 -5.26
C THR A 823 -18.61 -5.26 -4.59
N PHE A 824 -17.83 -5.53 -3.55
CA PHE A 824 -17.73 -6.86 -2.96
C PHE A 824 -17.34 -6.77 -1.48
N THR A 825 -17.35 -7.92 -0.80
CA THR A 825 -16.91 -8.04 0.60
C THR A 825 -15.89 -9.18 0.74
N GLN A 826 -15.18 -9.20 1.87
CA GLN A 826 -14.33 -10.34 2.28
C GLN A 826 -15.09 -11.35 3.17
N ALA A 827 -16.43 -11.31 3.18
CA ALA A 827 -17.23 -12.23 3.97
C ALA A 827 -17.07 -13.68 3.49
N ALA A 828 -17.21 -14.63 4.41
CA ALA A 828 -17.19 -16.05 4.08
C ALA A 828 -18.24 -16.42 3.00
N PRO A 829 -17.95 -17.39 2.11
CA PRO A 829 -18.87 -17.79 1.04
C PRO A 829 -20.29 -18.07 1.55
N GLY A 830 -21.29 -17.48 0.90
CA GLY A 830 -22.71 -17.60 1.27
C GLY A 830 -23.25 -16.51 2.18
N LEU A 831 -22.42 -15.63 2.76
CA LEU A 831 -22.86 -14.54 3.65
C LEU A 831 -23.08 -13.19 2.95
N ALA A 832 -22.55 -12.99 1.74
CA ALA A 832 -22.67 -11.73 0.99
C ALA A 832 -22.66 -11.99 -0.52
N GLY A 833 -23.21 -11.05 -1.31
CA GLY A 833 -23.12 -11.04 -2.77
C GLY A 833 -22.02 -10.13 -3.31
N CYS A 834 -21.74 -10.25 -4.61
CA CYS A 834 -20.89 -9.32 -5.36
C CYS A 834 -21.76 -8.57 -6.38
N LEU A 835 -21.67 -7.25 -6.41
CA LEU A 835 -22.35 -6.43 -7.40
C LEU A 835 -21.44 -6.21 -8.61
N LEU A 836 -22.00 -6.43 -9.80
CA LEU A 836 -21.38 -6.15 -11.09
C LEU A 836 -22.25 -5.18 -11.89
N ALA A 837 -21.66 -4.08 -12.36
CA ALA A 837 -22.30 -3.18 -13.31
C ALA A 837 -22.46 -3.85 -14.67
N ARG A 838 -23.50 -3.47 -15.43
CA ARG A 838 -23.81 -4.04 -16.75
C ARG A 838 -22.60 -4.05 -17.69
N SER A 839 -21.87 -2.93 -17.74
CA SER A 839 -20.68 -2.79 -18.59
C SER A 839 -19.59 -3.82 -18.28
N VAL A 840 -19.42 -4.19 -17.01
CA VAL A 840 -18.46 -5.22 -16.60
C VAL A 840 -18.94 -6.60 -17.06
N VAL A 841 -20.23 -6.91 -16.87
CA VAL A 841 -20.81 -8.20 -17.27
C VAL A 841 -20.80 -8.38 -18.79
N GLU A 842 -21.14 -7.33 -19.56
CA GLU A 842 -21.06 -7.32 -21.02
C GLU A 842 -19.63 -7.57 -21.52
N GLU A 843 -18.63 -6.93 -20.89
CA GLU A 843 -17.23 -7.13 -21.23
C GLU A 843 -16.76 -8.55 -20.90
N MET A 844 -17.16 -9.09 -19.74
CA MET A 844 -16.88 -10.49 -19.38
C MET A 844 -17.50 -11.47 -20.39
N ALA A 845 -18.75 -11.24 -20.80
CA ALA A 845 -19.43 -12.04 -21.81
C ALA A 845 -18.74 -11.97 -23.19
N ARG A 846 -18.20 -10.80 -23.55
CA ARG A 846 -17.49 -10.57 -24.82
C ARG A 846 -16.14 -11.28 -24.86
N VAL A 847 -15.34 -11.11 -23.80
CA VAL A 847 -13.97 -11.63 -23.69
C VAL A 847 -13.99 -13.16 -23.50
N GLY A 848 -14.74 -13.66 -22.51
CA GLY A 848 -14.79 -15.09 -22.16
C GLY A 848 -13.48 -15.66 -21.60
N GLY A 849 -13.44 -16.98 -21.38
CA GLY A 849 -12.26 -17.68 -20.86
C GLY A 849 -11.93 -17.40 -19.38
N SER A 850 -10.77 -17.87 -18.92
CA SER A 850 -10.34 -17.75 -17.52
C SER A 850 -10.03 -16.32 -17.07
N GLY A 851 -9.76 -15.41 -18.01
CA GLY A 851 -9.54 -13.98 -17.75
C GLY A 851 -10.83 -13.16 -17.56
N ALA A 852 -12.00 -13.73 -17.88
CA ALA A 852 -13.30 -13.06 -17.76
C ALA A 852 -14.09 -13.54 -16.54
N THR A 853 -13.43 -13.55 -15.38
CA THR A 853 -13.99 -14.00 -14.09
C THR A 853 -13.89 -12.88 -13.04
N VAL A 854 -14.74 -12.91 -12.02
CA VAL A 854 -14.65 -12.01 -10.86
C VAL A 854 -13.28 -12.20 -10.19
N GLY A 855 -12.82 -13.45 -10.08
CA GLY A 855 -11.48 -13.79 -9.61
C GLY A 855 -10.36 -13.10 -10.40
N ALA A 856 -10.45 -13.05 -11.73
CA ALA A 856 -9.46 -12.38 -12.58
C ALA A 856 -9.44 -10.85 -12.36
N LEU A 857 -10.60 -10.21 -12.17
CA LEU A 857 -10.71 -8.78 -11.87
C LEU A 857 -10.07 -8.43 -10.51
N LEU A 858 -10.13 -9.36 -9.56
CA LEU A 858 -9.55 -9.24 -8.22
C LEU A 858 -8.08 -9.66 -8.15
N GLY A 859 -7.64 -10.51 -9.08
CA GLY A 859 -6.32 -11.14 -9.12
C GLY A 859 -5.17 -10.20 -9.50
N TYR A 860 -3.95 -10.73 -9.45
CA TYR A 860 -2.76 -10.05 -9.96
C TYR A 860 -2.60 -10.38 -11.45
N HIS A 861 -2.32 -9.36 -12.27
CA HIS A 861 -2.07 -9.51 -13.70
C HIS A 861 -0.70 -8.95 -14.09
N PRO A 862 0.27 -9.76 -14.55
CA PRO A 862 1.65 -9.31 -14.81
C PRO A 862 1.81 -8.17 -15.83
N VAL A 863 0.91 -8.12 -16.82
CA VAL A 863 0.94 -7.09 -17.90
C VAL A 863 0.30 -5.77 -17.46
N ALA A 864 -0.55 -5.81 -16.43
CA ALA A 864 -1.30 -4.66 -15.92
C ALA A 864 -1.39 -4.72 -14.39
N PRO A 865 -0.24 -4.59 -13.69
CA PRO A 865 -0.20 -4.69 -12.23
C PRO A 865 -1.04 -3.57 -11.61
N GLN A 866 -1.93 -3.93 -10.70
CA GLN A 866 -2.78 -3.01 -9.95
C GLN A 866 -2.77 -3.37 -8.46
N GLY A 867 -2.89 -2.34 -7.61
CA GLY A 867 -3.05 -2.53 -6.17
C GLY A 867 -4.26 -3.42 -5.85
N ASP A 868 -4.14 -4.22 -4.79
CA ASP A 868 -5.17 -5.19 -4.42
C ASP A 868 -6.52 -4.48 -4.12
N PRO A 869 -7.62 -4.87 -4.81
CA PRO A 869 -8.93 -4.26 -4.60
C PRO A 869 -9.46 -4.29 -3.17
N ILE A 870 -8.96 -5.18 -2.29
CA ILE A 870 -9.37 -5.20 -0.87
C ILE A 870 -9.05 -3.90 -0.11
N ALA A 871 -8.11 -3.11 -0.62
CA ALA A 871 -7.72 -1.80 -0.06
C ALA A 871 -8.42 -0.63 -0.77
N LYS A 872 -9.23 -0.90 -1.80
CA LYS A 872 -9.97 0.13 -2.56
C LYS A 872 -11.37 0.34 -1.96
N PRO A 873 -11.99 1.52 -2.18
CA PRO A 873 -13.37 1.76 -1.79
C PRO A 873 -14.37 0.75 -2.35
N ALA A 874 -14.08 0.02 -3.42
CA ALA A 874 -14.96 -1.04 -3.92
C ALA A 874 -15.22 -2.18 -2.89
N CYS A 875 -14.30 -2.40 -1.94
CA CYS A 875 -14.43 -3.41 -0.90
C CYS A 875 -15.23 -2.86 0.29
N VAL A 876 -16.38 -3.46 0.60
CA VAL A 876 -17.14 -3.18 1.81
C VAL A 876 -16.51 -3.93 2.98
N SER A 877 -16.14 -3.18 4.04
CA SER A 877 -15.51 -3.74 5.23
C SER A 877 -16.51 -4.53 6.05
N VAL A 878 -16.12 -5.73 6.48
CA VAL A 878 -16.93 -6.59 7.35
C VAL A 878 -16.20 -6.84 8.67
N PRO A 879 -16.94 -7.12 9.78
CA PRO A 879 -16.31 -7.44 11.06
C PRO A 879 -15.36 -8.64 10.95
N PRO A 880 -14.28 -8.69 11.77
CA PRO A 880 -13.37 -9.84 11.81
C PRO A 880 -14.08 -11.17 12.04
N SER A 881 -15.16 -11.21 12.84
CA SER A 881 -15.94 -12.43 13.05
C SER A 881 -16.57 -13.00 11.77
N VAL A 882 -16.85 -12.15 10.78
CA VAL A 882 -17.43 -12.52 9.48
C VAL A 882 -16.35 -12.90 8.47
N ARG A 883 -15.27 -12.10 8.39
CA ARG A 883 -14.11 -12.35 7.53
C ARG A 883 -13.36 -13.62 7.94
N ASP A 884 -13.09 -13.75 9.24
CA ASP A 884 -12.27 -14.80 9.84
C ASP A 884 -13.11 -16.00 10.28
N ALA A 885 -14.33 -16.14 9.76
CA ALA A 885 -15.12 -17.36 9.89
C ALA A 885 -14.41 -18.52 9.18
N LEU A 886 -13.77 -18.29 8.02
CA LEU A 886 -13.00 -19.31 7.30
C LEU A 886 -13.77 -20.61 7.02
N MET A 887 -15.08 -20.50 6.80
CA MET A 887 -15.97 -21.65 6.55
C MET A 887 -16.86 -21.38 5.34
N ARG A 888 -17.39 -22.45 4.75
CA ARG A 888 -18.39 -22.35 3.69
C ARG A 888 -19.79 -22.26 4.32
N CYS A 889 -20.39 -21.07 4.35
CA CYS A 889 -21.75 -20.83 4.88
C CYS A 889 -22.83 -21.15 3.84
N ILE A 890 -22.63 -22.21 3.05
CA ILE A 890 -23.52 -22.64 1.98
C ILE A 890 -23.92 -24.10 2.27
N PRO A 891 -25.22 -24.42 2.42
CA PRO A 891 -25.70 -25.78 2.68
C PRO A 891 -25.74 -26.62 1.38
N ASP A 892 -24.60 -26.77 0.71
CA ASP A 892 -24.48 -27.43 -0.60
C ASP A 892 -23.88 -28.85 -0.57
N THR A 893 -23.49 -29.34 0.62
CA THR A 893 -23.17 -30.75 0.86
C THR A 893 -24.05 -31.34 1.96
N HIS A 894 -24.23 -32.66 1.99
CA HIS A 894 -25.12 -33.32 2.95
C HIS A 894 -24.74 -33.00 4.41
N LYS A 895 -23.46 -33.10 4.75
CA LYS A 895 -22.95 -32.82 6.10
C LYS A 895 -22.98 -31.33 6.41
N ASN A 896 -22.56 -30.46 5.48
CA ASN A 896 -22.56 -29.02 5.76
C ASN A 896 -23.99 -28.49 5.92
N PHE A 897 -24.94 -29.00 5.14
CA PHE A 897 -26.38 -28.74 5.30
C PHE A 897 -26.85 -29.06 6.71
N ALA A 898 -26.60 -30.29 7.20
CA ALA A 898 -27.07 -30.71 8.52
C ALA A 898 -26.45 -29.85 9.64
N ARG A 899 -25.15 -29.55 9.53
CA ARG A 899 -24.40 -28.79 10.53
C ARG A 899 -24.83 -27.33 10.60
N LEU A 900 -25.01 -26.66 9.46
CA LEU A 900 -25.53 -25.29 9.44
C LEU A 900 -26.96 -25.23 10.00
N ALA A 901 -27.81 -26.20 9.65
CA ALA A 901 -29.18 -26.26 10.16
C ALA A 901 -29.21 -26.44 11.68
N GLU A 902 -28.36 -27.30 12.23
CA GLU A 902 -28.24 -27.52 13.67
C GLU A 902 -27.69 -26.29 14.40
N ALA A 903 -26.60 -25.70 13.90
CA ALA A 903 -25.93 -24.55 14.51
C ALA A 903 -26.81 -23.31 14.58
N LEU A 904 -27.67 -23.11 13.57
CA LEU A 904 -28.52 -21.93 13.46
C LEU A 904 -29.93 -22.16 14.03
N ARG A 905 -30.29 -23.39 14.39
CA ARG A 905 -31.57 -23.72 15.05
C ARG A 905 -31.88 -22.83 16.27
N PRO A 906 -30.91 -22.49 17.15
CA PRO A 906 -31.16 -21.62 18.30
C PRO A 906 -31.58 -20.19 17.94
N LEU A 907 -31.32 -19.72 16.72
CA LEU A 907 -31.77 -18.39 16.29
C LEU A 907 -33.30 -18.35 16.06
N GLY A 908 -33.94 -19.50 15.78
CA GLY A 908 -35.36 -19.56 15.46
C GLY A 908 -35.73 -18.58 14.35
N ASP A 909 -36.85 -17.87 14.51
CA ASP A 909 -37.35 -16.89 13.53
C ASP A 909 -36.37 -15.73 13.28
N ARG A 910 -35.49 -15.43 14.25
CA ARG A 910 -34.50 -14.35 14.11
C ARG A 910 -33.51 -14.63 12.98
N VAL A 911 -33.36 -15.88 12.53
CA VAL A 911 -32.47 -16.21 11.40
C VAL A 911 -32.85 -15.49 10.11
N LEU A 912 -34.09 -15.01 9.97
CA LEU A 912 -34.51 -14.23 8.81
C LEU A 912 -33.96 -12.79 8.82
N ASP A 913 -33.78 -12.20 10.01
CA ASP A 913 -33.29 -10.83 10.19
C ASP A 913 -31.82 -10.77 10.64
N ALA A 914 -31.24 -11.93 10.97
CA ALA A 914 -29.89 -12.05 11.49
C ALA A 914 -28.87 -11.56 10.45
N GLY A 915 -27.97 -10.67 10.89
CA GLY A 915 -26.84 -10.22 10.08
C GLY A 915 -25.71 -11.27 10.04
N ALA A 916 -24.74 -11.07 9.14
CA ALA A 916 -23.60 -11.97 8.97
C ALA A 916 -22.79 -12.16 10.27
N ALA A 917 -22.67 -11.12 11.09
CA ALA A 917 -21.96 -11.18 12.37
C ALA A 917 -22.70 -12.05 13.41
N GLU A 918 -24.03 -11.98 13.44
CA GLU A 918 -24.85 -12.83 14.33
C GLU A 918 -24.82 -14.29 13.87
N ILE A 919 -24.89 -14.52 12.56
CA ILE A 919 -24.73 -15.86 11.97
C ILE A 919 -23.36 -16.43 12.34
N ALA A 920 -22.28 -15.68 12.09
CA ALA A 920 -20.93 -16.11 12.45
C ALA A 920 -20.76 -16.39 13.95
N ALA A 921 -21.42 -15.61 14.81
CA ALA A 921 -21.43 -15.84 16.26
C ALA A 921 -22.16 -17.13 16.64
N ALA A 922 -23.31 -17.42 16.03
CA ALA A 922 -24.05 -18.66 16.25
C ALA A 922 -23.27 -19.90 15.80
N LEU A 923 -22.63 -19.84 14.63
CA LEU A 923 -21.75 -20.90 14.13
C LEU A 923 -20.56 -21.13 15.09
N ARG A 924 -20.08 -20.06 15.76
CA ARG A 924 -18.99 -20.14 16.74
C ARG A 924 -19.43 -20.82 18.01
N ALA A 925 -20.58 -20.42 18.53
CA ALA A 925 -21.16 -21.00 19.74
C ALA A 925 -21.42 -22.51 19.59
N ALA A 926 -21.74 -22.96 18.37
CA ALA A 926 -21.94 -24.36 18.04
C ALA A 926 -20.63 -25.14 17.76
N GLY A 927 -19.45 -24.51 17.85
CA GLY A 927 -18.16 -25.19 17.69
C GLY A 927 -17.77 -25.51 16.24
N LEU A 928 -18.46 -24.96 15.23
CA LEU A 928 -18.21 -25.32 13.81
C LEU A 928 -16.85 -24.82 13.26
N PHE A 929 -16.10 -24.03 14.03
CA PHE A 929 -14.75 -23.57 13.67
C PHE A 929 -13.64 -24.47 14.20
N GLU A 930 -13.97 -25.40 15.10
CA GLU A 930 -13.02 -26.29 15.79
C GLU A 930 -13.08 -27.72 15.26
N ASP A 931 -14.16 -28.08 14.57
CA ASP A 931 -14.36 -29.34 13.87
C ASP A 931 -15.11 -29.04 12.56
N GLY A 932 -14.81 -29.70 11.45
CA GLY A 932 -15.38 -29.38 10.14
C GLY A 932 -15.30 -30.50 9.11
N PRO A 933 -15.98 -30.37 7.95
CA PRO A 933 -15.98 -31.46 6.97
C PRO A 933 -14.58 -31.59 6.37
N VAL A 934 -14.22 -32.80 5.96
CA VAL A 934 -12.94 -33.02 5.27
C VAL A 934 -13.03 -32.33 3.91
N GLU A 935 -12.21 -31.30 3.72
CA GLU A 935 -12.21 -30.50 2.51
C GLU A 935 -11.29 -31.06 1.43
N ALA A 936 -10.13 -31.59 1.84
CA ALA A 936 -9.16 -32.17 0.94
C ALA A 936 -8.48 -33.41 1.55
N VAL A 937 -8.13 -34.37 0.69
CA VAL A 937 -7.38 -35.56 1.03
C VAL A 937 -6.10 -35.56 0.19
N THR A 938 -4.95 -35.70 0.83
CA THR A 938 -3.66 -35.90 0.15
C THR A 938 -3.22 -37.33 0.37
N MET A 939 -3.01 -38.08 -0.72
CA MET A 939 -2.53 -39.45 -0.70
C MET A 939 -1.05 -39.48 -1.11
N ARG A 940 -0.18 -39.83 -0.16
CA ARG A 940 1.26 -39.99 -0.35
C ARG A 940 1.56 -41.43 -0.78
N LEU A 941 2.08 -41.59 -1.98
CA LEU A 941 2.27 -42.89 -2.62
C LEU A 941 3.74 -43.25 -2.75
N ARG A 942 4.10 -44.48 -2.37
CA ARG A 942 5.43 -45.07 -2.60
C ARG A 942 5.40 -46.04 -3.77
N PHE A 943 6.55 -46.27 -4.37
CA PHE A 943 6.68 -47.21 -5.49
C PHE A 943 6.25 -48.65 -5.13
N ASP A 944 6.49 -49.08 -3.88
CA ASP A 944 6.21 -50.42 -3.36
C ASP A 944 4.83 -50.55 -2.66
N SER A 945 3.95 -49.55 -2.81
CA SER A 945 2.66 -49.51 -2.10
C SER A 945 1.73 -50.67 -2.51
N PRO A 946 1.09 -51.37 -1.55
CA PRO A 946 0.10 -52.40 -1.87
C PRO A 946 -1.18 -51.77 -2.47
N ARG A 947 -1.50 -52.11 -3.73
CA ARG A 947 -2.56 -51.48 -4.56
C ARG A 947 -3.99 -51.57 -3.99
N GLY A 948 -4.28 -52.52 -3.10
CA GLY A 948 -5.65 -52.77 -2.61
C GLY A 948 -6.03 -52.02 -1.33
N LEU A 949 -5.09 -51.87 -0.40
CA LEU A 949 -5.35 -51.27 0.92
C LEU A 949 -5.55 -49.74 0.81
N THR A 950 -4.78 -49.09 -0.06
CA THR A 950 -4.85 -47.65 -0.32
C THR A 950 -6.19 -47.22 -0.93
N GLY A 951 -6.77 -48.03 -1.82
CA GLY A 951 -8.06 -47.74 -2.44
C GLY A 951 -9.22 -47.78 -1.44
N LEU A 952 -9.21 -48.69 -0.47
CA LEU A 952 -10.27 -48.80 0.53
C LEU A 952 -10.30 -47.59 1.47
N GLU A 953 -9.15 -47.18 1.99
CA GLU A 953 -9.03 -46.02 2.89
C GLU A 953 -9.36 -44.71 2.15
N LEU A 954 -8.90 -44.57 0.90
CA LEU A 954 -9.29 -43.43 0.08
C LEU A 954 -10.80 -43.40 -0.16
N ARG A 955 -11.42 -44.54 -0.46
CA ARG A 955 -12.87 -44.65 -0.60
C ARG A 955 -13.59 -44.28 0.69
N HIS A 956 -13.07 -44.69 1.85
CA HIS A 956 -13.64 -44.32 3.14
C HIS A 956 -13.58 -42.80 3.38
N ALA A 957 -12.43 -42.18 3.11
CA ALA A 957 -12.25 -40.74 3.22
C ALA A 957 -13.19 -39.96 2.29
N ILE A 958 -13.36 -40.39 1.04
CA ILE A 958 -14.26 -39.77 0.05
C ILE A 958 -15.74 -40.05 0.38
N GLY A 959 -16.07 -41.30 0.69
CA GLY A 959 -17.42 -41.83 0.88
C GLY A 959 -18.14 -41.33 2.14
N SER A 960 -17.49 -40.49 2.93
CA SER A 960 -18.05 -39.86 4.13
C SER A 960 -19.11 -38.80 3.84
N GLY A 961 -19.42 -38.49 2.57
CA GLY A 961 -20.50 -37.57 2.16
C GLY A 961 -20.11 -36.10 2.01
N ASP A 962 -18.81 -35.78 2.09
CA ASP A 962 -18.26 -34.42 1.98
C ASP A 962 -17.68 -34.05 0.61
N SER A 963 -17.57 -35.04 -0.29
CA SER A 963 -16.94 -34.95 -1.61
C SER A 963 -15.61 -34.16 -1.55
N PRO A 964 -14.58 -34.65 -0.85
CA PRO A 964 -13.30 -33.96 -0.75
C PRO A 964 -12.60 -33.83 -2.10
N ALA A 965 -11.75 -32.82 -2.24
CA ALA A 965 -10.78 -32.76 -3.32
C ALA A 965 -9.61 -33.72 -3.00
N VAL A 966 -9.07 -34.42 -4.00
CA VAL A 966 -8.06 -35.47 -3.78
C VAL A 966 -6.76 -35.13 -4.50
N THR A 967 -5.66 -35.07 -3.76
CA THR A 967 -4.30 -34.88 -4.31
C THR A 967 -3.52 -36.19 -4.23
N PHE A 968 -2.95 -36.64 -5.34
CA PHE A 968 -1.96 -37.72 -5.39
C PHE A 968 -0.55 -37.14 -5.51
N VAL A 969 0.35 -37.55 -4.62
CA VAL A 969 1.75 -37.12 -4.59
C VAL A 969 2.67 -38.28 -4.23
N GLY A 970 3.88 -38.29 -4.78
CA GLY A 970 4.87 -39.33 -4.48
C GLY A 970 5.58 -39.09 -3.15
N ASP A 971 5.95 -40.16 -2.46
CA ASP A 971 6.75 -40.14 -1.24
C ASP A 971 8.12 -40.78 -1.52
N GLY A 972 9.14 -39.94 -1.68
CA GLY A 972 10.50 -40.38 -2.08
C GLY A 972 10.65 -40.81 -3.55
N CYS A 973 9.58 -40.76 -4.34
CA CYS A 973 9.56 -41.05 -5.79
C CYS A 973 8.66 -40.05 -6.55
N ASP A 974 8.69 -40.08 -7.89
CA ASP A 974 7.66 -39.40 -8.68
C ASP A 974 6.35 -40.20 -8.59
N VAL A 975 5.22 -39.53 -8.41
CA VAL A 975 3.92 -40.19 -8.34
C VAL A 975 3.59 -40.96 -9.62
N LEU A 976 4.11 -40.51 -10.77
CA LEU A 976 3.88 -41.16 -12.06
C LEU A 976 4.61 -42.51 -12.20
N ASP A 977 5.57 -42.80 -11.32
CA ASP A 977 6.23 -44.10 -11.26
C ASP A 977 5.44 -45.11 -10.40
N VAL A 978 4.41 -44.66 -9.67
CA VAL A 978 3.62 -45.52 -8.77
C VAL A 978 2.69 -46.43 -9.59
N PRO A 979 2.81 -47.76 -9.47
CA PRO A 979 2.01 -48.67 -10.27
C PRO A 979 0.52 -48.66 -9.85
N GLY A 980 -0.38 -48.44 -10.82
CA GLY A 980 -1.83 -48.44 -10.58
C GLY A 980 -2.44 -47.05 -10.31
N LEU A 981 -1.68 -45.98 -10.56
CA LEU A 981 -2.14 -44.60 -10.35
C LEU A 981 -3.37 -44.27 -11.21
N THR A 982 -3.40 -44.70 -12.49
CA THR A 982 -4.55 -44.48 -13.37
C THR A 982 -5.85 -45.04 -12.79
N GLU A 983 -5.83 -46.27 -12.25
CA GLU A 983 -7.00 -46.90 -11.64
C GLU A 983 -7.44 -46.16 -10.37
N LEU A 984 -6.49 -45.71 -9.54
CA LEU A 984 -6.77 -44.93 -8.33
C LEU A 984 -7.40 -43.57 -8.66
N VAL A 985 -6.86 -42.86 -9.66
CA VAL A 985 -7.40 -41.58 -10.14
C VAL A 985 -8.81 -41.74 -10.68
N ALA A 986 -9.05 -42.76 -11.51
CA ALA A 986 -10.38 -43.07 -12.04
C ALA A 986 -11.37 -43.43 -10.92
N SER A 987 -10.92 -44.22 -9.93
CA SER A 987 -11.73 -44.65 -8.80
C SER A 987 -12.11 -43.50 -7.88
N ALA A 988 -11.20 -42.56 -7.60
CA ALA A 988 -11.49 -41.39 -6.78
C ALA A 988 -12.66 -40.55 -7.35
N LYS A 989 -12.67 -40.35 -8.67
CA LYS A 989 -13.80 -39.69 -9.35
C LYS A 989 -15.09 -40.49 -9.24
N ALA A 990 -15.03 -41.79 -9.47
CA ALA A 990 -16.20 -42.68 -9.36
C ALA A 990 -16.76 -42.75 -7.93
N TRP A 991 -15.92 -42.58 -6.91
CA TRP A 991 -16.33 -42.53 -5.51
C TRP A 991 -16.86 -41.16 -5.07
N GLY A 992 -16.85 -40.15 -5.93
CA GLY A 992 -17.46 -38.85 -5.66
C GLY A 992 -16.50 -37.78 -5.13
N ALA A 993 -15.21 -37.87 -5.41
CA ALA A 993 -14.28 -36.76 -5.19
C ALA A 993 -14.72 -35.51 -5.96
N ALA A 994 -14.66 -34.33 -5.34
CA ALA A 994 -15.05 -33.07 -6.01
C ALA A 994 -14.10 -32.69 -7.15
N ALA A 995 -12.80 -32.98 -7.00
CA ALA A 995 -11.79 -32.81 -8.03
C ALA A 995 -10.57 -33.70 -7.72
N VAL A 996 -9.81 -34.05 -8.75
CA VAL A 996 -8.58 -34.84 -8.63
C VAL A 996 -7.37 -34.05 -9.12
N HIS A 997 -6.32 -34.04 -8.30
CA HIS A 997 -5.05 -33.36 -8.53
C HIS A 997 -3.89 -34.37 -8.50
N ILE A 998 -2.98 -34.28 -9.47
CA ILE A 998 -1.72 -35.03 -9.51
C ILE A 998 -0.56 -34.04 -9.35
N ARG A 999 0.34 -34.30 -8.39
CA ARG A 999 1.58 -33.53 -8.19
C ARG A 999 2.79 -34.39 -8.53
N THR A 1000 3.57 -33.97 -9.53
CA THR A 1000 4.66 -34.75 -10.14
C THR A 1000 5.90 -33.89 -10.40
N ALA A 1001 7.10 -34.49 -10.43
CA ALA A 1001 8.33 -33.80 -10.85
C ALA A 1001 8.53 -33.86 -12.37
N LEU A 1002 7.83 -34.78 -13.05
CA LEU A 1002 7.79 -34.94 -14.50
C LEU A 1002 9.17 -35.22 -15.13
N THR A 1003 10.05 -35.92 -14.40
CA THR A 1003 11.48 -36.05 -14.73
C THR A 1003 11.82 -37.15 -15.76
N ARG A 1004 10.86 -37.97 -16.18
CA ARG A 1004 11.07 -39.07 -17.15
C ARG A 1004 10.23 -38.89 -18.42
N ALA A 1005 10.90 -38.93 -19.58
CA ALA A 1005 10.23 -38.89 -20.87
C ALA A 1005 9.43 -40.18 -21.11
N GLY A 1006 8.15 -40.06 -21.48
CA GLY A 1006 7.31 -41.21 -21.81
C GLY A 1006 6.79 -42.02 -20.61
N SER A 1007 6.61 -41.39 -19.44
CA SER A 1007 6.10 -42.05 -18.23
C SER A 1007 4.81 -42.86 -18.49
N ALA A 1008 4.72 -44.00 -17.82
CA ALA A 1008 3.77 -45.09 -18.09
C ALA A 1008 2.29 -44.71 -17.89
N ASP A 1009 1.98 -43.54 -17.31
CA ASP A 1009 0.61 -43.16 -16.93
C ASP A 1009 0.15 -41.80 -17.48
N ARG A 1010 0.39 -41.53 -18.77
CA ARG A 1010 -0.24 -40.39 -19.50
C ARG A 1010 -1.77 -40.38 -19.38
N ARG A 1011 -2.38 -41.55 -19.16
CA ARG A 1011 -3.81 -41.70 -18.91
C ARG A 1011 -4.24 -41.14 -17.56
N ALA A 1012 -3.45 -41.30 -16.50
CA ALA A 1012 -3.73 -40.67 -15.20
C ALA A 1012 -3.76 -39.13 -15.34
N LEU A 1013 -2.76 -38.56 -16.02
CA LEU A 1013 -2.68 -37.11 -16.26
C LEU A 1013 -3.88 -36.57 -17.06
N SER A 1014 -4.45 -37.33 -17.99
CA SER A 1014 -5.62 -36.90 -18.76
C SER A 1014 -6.95 -37.05 -18.02
N LEU A 1015 -6.98 -37.87 -16.97
CA LEU A 1015 -8.11 -38.06 -16.08
C LEU A 1015 -8.14 -37.07 -14.91
N ALA A 1016 -6.99 -36.48 -14.54
CA ALA A 1016 -6.92 -35.45 -13.51
C ALA A 1016 -7.65 -34.16 -13.93
N ASP A 1017 -8.10 -33.38 -12.94
CA ASP A 1017 -8.63 -32.03 -13.15
C ASP A 1017 -7.53 -30.98 -13.02
N VAL A 1018 -6.50 -31.28 -12.21
CA VAL A 1018 -5.32 -30.44 -11.98
C VAL A 1018 -4.05 -31.28 -12.05
N VAL A 1019 -3.02 -30.77 -12.70
CA VAL A 1019 -1.68 -31.35 -12.73
C VAL A 1019 -0.68 -30.28 -12.29
N SER A 1020 -0.11 -30.46 -11.10
CA SER A 1020 1.01 -29.64 -10.63
C SER A 1020 2.35 -30.25 -11.03
N VAL A 1021 3.27 -29.41 -11.48
CA VAL A 1021 4.64 -29.80 -11.81
C VAL A 1021 5.62 -29.09 -10.89
N ASP A 1022 6.31 -29.86 -10.05
CA ASP A 1022 7.37 -29.37 -9.16
C ASP A 1022 8.63 -29.08 -9.99
N LEU A 1023 8.63 -27.94 -10.69
CA LEU A 1023 9.75 -27.53 -11.54
C LEU A 1023 10.93 -27.00 -10.72
N LEU A 1024 10.65 -26.42 -9.54
CA LEU A 1024 11.61 -25.99 -8.50
C LEU A 1024 12.63 -24.90 -8.88
N ALA A 1025 12.92 -24.70 -10.16
CA ALA A 1025 13.92 -23.74 -10.66
C ALA A 1025 13.60 -23.26 -12.10
N GLU A 1026 14.37 -22.29 -12.60
CA GLU A 1026 14.38 -21.84 -13.99
C GLU A 1026 15.63 -22.26 -14.77
N SER A 1027 16.60 -22.91 -14.11
CA SER A 1027 17.82 -23.41 -14.75
C SER A 1027 18.20 -24.80 -14.23
N ALA A 1028 18.87 -25.58 -15.08
CA ALA A 1028 19.38 -26.90 -14.71
C ALA A 1028 20.36 -26.84 -13.52
N THR A 1029 21.20 -25.81 -13.47
CA THR A 1029 22.15 -25.60 -12.36
C THR A 1029 21.45 -25.39 -11.03
N ALA A 1030 20.43 -24.53 -10.98
CA ALA A 1030 19.67 -24.30 -9.75
C ALA A 1030 18.83 -25.53 -9.36
N TYR A 1031 18.25 -26.22 -10.34
CA TYR A 1031 17.54 -27.47 -10.11
C TYR A 1031 18.44 -28.55 -9.48
N LEU A 1032 19.66 -28.72 -10.02
CA LEU A 1032 20.66 -29.64 -9.48
C LEU A 1032 21.06 -29.26 -8.05
N ALA A 1033 21.27 -27.96 -7.79
CA ALA A 1033 21.59 -27.46 -6.45
C ALA A 1033 20.47 -27.73 -5.42
N ILE A 1034 19.21 -27.78 -5.86
CA ILE A 1034 18.06 -28.05 -4.99
C ILE A 1034 17.81 -29.55 -4.78
N THR A 1035 17.91 -30.33 -5.85
CA THR A 1035 17.43 -31.72 -5.88
C THR A 1035 18.53 -32.76 -5.78
N ASP A 1036 19.79 -32.36 -5.97
CA ASP A 1036 20.96 -33.24 -6.15
C ASP A 1036 20.77 -34.26 -7.30
N ARG A 1037 19.92 -33.93 -8.29
CA ARG A 1037 19.58 -34.79 -9.42
C ARG A 1037 19.47 -34.00 -10.73
N GLU A 1038 19.81 -34.65 -11.83
CA GLU A 1038 19.48 -34.16 -13.18
C GLU A 1038 17.99 -34.41 -13.49
N GLY A 1039 17.45 -33.72 -14.51
CA GLY A 1039 16.07 -33.92 -14.96
C GLY A 1039 15.29 -32.66 -15.31
N PHE A 1040 15.86 -31.47 -15.04
CA PHE A 1040 15.22 -30.19 -15.33
C PHE A 1040 14.77 -30.03 -16.79
N ASP A 1041 15.64 -30.36 -17.75
CA ASP A 1041 15.31 -30.19 -19.18
C ASP A 1041 14.17 -31.11 -19.63
N THR A 1042 14.12 -32.33 -19.10
CA THR A 1042 13.03 -33.28 -19.35
C THR A 1042 11.73 -32.76 -18.73
N ALA A 1043 11.74 -32.35 -17.47
CA ALA A 1043 10.57 -31.79 -16.79
C ALA A 1043 10.03 -30.56 -17.52
N ARG A 1044 10.91 -29.63 -17.92
CA ARG A 1044 10.55 -28.44 -18.69
C ARG A 1044 9.94 -28.78 -20.05
N SER A 1045 10.51 -29.75 -20.77
CA SER A 1045 10.03 -30.18 -22.09
C SER A 1045 8.65 -30.85 -22.01
N GLU A 1046 8.46 -31.76 -21.05
CA GLU A 1046 7.16 -32.40 -20.83
C GLU A 1046 6.11 -31.42 -20.30
N LEU A 1047 6.48 -30.46 -19.45
CA LEU A 1047 5.59 -29.40 -19.01
C LEU A 1047 5.11 -28.56 -20.20
N ALA A 1048 6.00 -28.16 -21.11
CA ALA A 1048 5.61 -27.44 -22.32
C ALA A 1048 4.62 -28.24 -23.19
N ARG A 1049 4.83 -29.56 -23.33
CA ARG A 1049 3.88 -30.45 -24.02
C ARG A 1049 2.52 -30.52 -23.32
N LEU A 1050 2.51 -30.56 -21.98
CA LEU A 1050 1.30 -30.59 -21.18
C LEU A 1050 0.50 -29.28 -21.33
N VAL A 1051 1.17 -28.13 -21.27
CA VAL A 1051 0.56 -26.81 -21.46
C VAL A 1051 -0.05 -26.69 -22.85
N ASN A 1052 0.70 -27.03 -23.91
CA ASN A 1052 0.18 -26.97 -25.29
C ASN A 1052 -1.08 -27.83 -25.46
N ARG A 1053 -1.07 -29.08 -24.96
CA ARG A 1053 -2.24 -29.96 -25.02
C ARG A 1053 -3.44 -29.44 -24.21
N SER A 1054 -3.18 -28.83 -23.06
CA SER A 1054 -4.23 -28.23 -22.23
C SER A 1054 -4.92 -27.06 -22.93
N LEU A 1055 -4.18 -26.29 -23.74
CA LEU A 1055 -4.70 -25.15 -24.50
C LEU A 1055 -5.33 -25.55 -25.86
N GLU A 1056 -4.93 -26.69 -26.43
CA GLU A 1056 -5.40 -27.17 -27.73
C GLU A 1056 -6.80 -27.82 -27.71
N ARG A 1057 -7.35 -28.18 -26.54
CA ARG A 1057 -8.71 -28.72 -26.42
C ARG A 1057 -9.74 -27.58 -26.54
N PRO A 1058 -10.44 -27.40 -27.68
CA PRO A 1058 -11.29 -26.24 -27.88
C PRO A 1058 -12.61 -26.40 -27.13
N CYS A 1059 -12.95 -25.44 -26.27
CA CYS A 1059 -14.33 -25.21 -25.84
C CYS A 1059 -15.07 -24.51 -26.99
N GLY A 1060 -15.58 -25.26 -27.97
CA GLY A 1060 -16.41 -24.71 -29.05
C GLY A 1060 -15.73 -23.63 -29.93
N GLY A 1061 -15.08 -24.04 -31.01
CA GLY A 1061 -14.85 -23.22 -32.20
C GLY A 1061 -13.77 -22.12 -32.17
N GLU A 1062 -13.49 -21.46 -31.04
CA GLU A 1062 -12.57 -20.29 -31.01
C GLU A 1062 -11.40 -20.46 -30.03
N ARG A 1063 -10.16 -20.50 -30.55
CA ARG A 1063 -8.92 -20.73 -29.77
C ARG A 1063 -8.68 -19.71 -28.64
N ASN A 1064 -9.25 -18.51 -28.70
CA ASN A 1064 -9.05 -17.45 -27.70
C ASN A 1064 -9.98 -17.53 -26.48
N ARG A 1065 -10.90 -18.52 -26.42
CA ARG A 1065 -11.90 -18.68 -25.35
C ARG A 1065 -11.74 -19.98 -24.54
N ALA A 1066 -10.67 -20.74 -24.78
CA ALA A 1066 -10.46 -22.06 -24.19
C ALA A 1066 -10.06 -21.99 -22.70
N TRP A 1067 -10.71 -22.81 -21.88
CA TRP A 1067 -10.32 -23.02 -20.47
C TRP A 1067 -9.31 -24.17 -20.38
N PRO A 1068 -8.25 -24.08 -19.54
CA PRO A 1068 -7.29 -25.16 -19.38
C PRO A 1068 -7.93 -26.49 -18.96
N SER A 1069 -7.49 -27.60 -19.57
CA SER A 1069 -7.97 -28.95 -19.24
C SER A 1069 -6.89 -30.03 -19.46
N PRO A 1070 -6.37 -30.67 -18.41
CA PRO A 1070 -6.48 -30.28 -17.00
C PRO A 1070 -5.87 -28.90 -16.75
N TRP A 1071 -6.12 -28.30 -15.59
CA TRP A 1071 -5.31 -27.17 -15.14
C TRP A 1071 -3.85 -27.61 -15.00
N VAL A 1072 -2.92 -26.87 -15.59
CA VAL A 1072 -1.47 -27.12 -15.46
C VAL A 1072 -0.88 -26.08 -14.54
N VAL A 1073 -0.21 -26.51 -13.47
CA VAL A 1073 0.23 -25.62 -12.39
C VAL A 1073 1.72 -25.82 -12.08
N PRO A 1074 2.61 -25.03 -12.70
CA PRO A 1074 4.03 -25.04 -12.35
C PRO A 1074 4.25 -24.53 -10.93
N ARG A 1075 5.16 -25.18 -10.19
CA ARG A 1075 5.48 -24.83 -8.79
C ARG A 1075 6.98 -24.57 -8.59
N ILE A 1076 7.29 -23.56 -7.78
CA ILE A 1076 8.63 -23.21 -7.30
C ILE A 1076 8.60 -23.06 -5.79
N THR A 1077 9.64 -23.48 -5.08
CA THR A 1077 9.73 -23.29 -3.62
C THR A 1077 10.56 -22.06 -3.29
N ARG A 1078 10.06 -21.18 -2.43
CA ARG A 1078 10.78 -19.97 -2.01
C ARG A 1078 11.96 -20.33 -1.10
N ARG A 1079 13.20 -20.26 -1.63
CA ARG A 1079 14.46 -20.53 -0.92
C ARG A 1079 15.64 -19.75 -1.53
N ASP A 1080 16.79 -19.75 -0.88
CA ASP A 1080 17.92 -18.89 -1.25
C ASP A 1080 18.46 -19.16 -2.68
N GLU A 1081 18.51 -20.42 -3.11
CA GLU A 1081 19.10 -20.85 -4.38
C GLU A 1081 18.31 -20.39 -5.62
N VAL A 1082 17.02 -20.10 -5.46
CA VAL A 1082 16.11 -19.72 -6.56
C VAL A 1082 15.36 -18.42 -6.30
N PHE A 1083 15.67 -17.70 -5.23
CA PHE A 1083 14.99 -16.47 -4.86
C PHE A 1083 14.95 -15.45 -6.02
N GLU A 1084 16.10 -15.23 -6.67
CA GLU A 1084 16.23 -14.33 -7.83
C GLU A 1084 15.42 -14.78 -9.06
N GLN A 1085 14.98 -16.04 -9.09
CA GLN A 1085 14.21 -16.64 -10.20
C GLN A 1085 12.69 -16.57 -9.96
N VAL A 1086 12.24 -16.20 -8.76
CA VAL A 1086 10.81 -16.19 -8.40
C VAL A 1086 10.02 -15.24 -9.31
N GLU A 1087 10.55 -14.05 -9.61
CA GLU A 1087 9.87 -13.06 -10.46
C GLU A 1087 9.64 -13.60 -11.88
N SER A 1088 10.71 -14.10 -12.51
CA SER A 1088 10.65 -14.59 -13.89
C SER A 1088 9.77 -15.84 -13.99
N PHE A 1089 9.87 -16.75 -13.01
CA PHE A 1089 9.04 -17.94 -12.91
C PHE A 1089 7.57 -17.58 -12.80
N TYR A 1090 7.23 -16.76 -11.79
CA TYR A 1090 5.85 -16.46 -11.47
C TYR A 1090 5.15 -15.75 -12.62
N ASN A 1091 5.79 -14.74 -13.21
CA ASN A 1091 5.20 -14.01 -14.34
C ASN A 1091 5.05 -14.88 -15.60
N ARG A 1092 6.06 -15.71 -15.93
CA ARG A 1092 6.01 -16.58 -17.12
C ARG A 1092 4.86 -17.57 -17.03
N TRP A 1093 4.76 -18.29 -15.92
CA TRP A 1093 3.79 -19.37 -15.79
C TRP A 1093 2.39 -18.88 -15.49
N LEU A 1094 2.22 -17.74 -14.80
CA LEU A 1094 0.92 -17.12 -14.65
C LEU A 1094 0.34 -16.69 -16.00
N LEU A 1095 1.14 -16.12 -16.91
CA LEU A 1095 0.70 -15.76 -18.26
C LEU A 1095 0.49 -16.99 -19.16
N GLY A 1096 1.36 -18.00 -19.06
CA GLY A 1096 1.30 -19.18 -19.92
C GLY A 1096 0.23 -20.20 -19.53
N CYS A 1097 -0.06 -20.34 -18.24
CA CYS A 1097 -0.95 -21.38 -17.70
C CYS A 1097 -2.21 -20.83 -17.01
N GLY A 1098 -2.26 -19.53 -16.70
CA GLY A 1098 -3.31 -18.93 -15.86
C GLY A 1098 -3.19 -19.28 -14.36
N ALA A 1099 -2.25 -20.13 -13.98
CA ALA A 1099 -1.99 -20.53 -12.60
C ALA A 1099 -0.53 -20.99 -12.43
N CYS A 1100 0.05 -20.66 -11.28
CA CYS A 1100 1.33 -21.16 -10.79
C CYS A 1100 1.39 -20.97 -9.27
N VAL A 1101 2.30 -21.66 -8.58
CA VAL A 1101 2.40 -21.58 -7.12
C VAL A 1101 3.84 -21.32 -6.69
N ILE A 1102 3.99 -20.42 -5.71
CA ILE A 1102 5.21 -20.24 -4.93
C ILE A 1102 5.00 -20.98 -3.61
N ASP A 1103 5.60 -22.14 -3.45
CA ASP A 1103 5.45 -22.96 -2.25
C ASP A 1103 6.33 -22.47 -1.09
N PRO A 1104 5.86 -22.62 0.16
CA PRO A 1104 6.70 -22.54 1.34
C PRO A 1104 7.79 -23.62 1.32
N LEU A 1105 8.92 -23.35 1.96
CA LEU A 1105 9.85 -24.40 2.37
C LEU A 1105 9.14 -25.36 3.34
N PRO A 1106 9.28 -26.69 3.22
CA PRO A 1106 8.67 -27.63 4.16
C PRO A 1106 9.16 -27.43 5.61
N ARG A 1107 10.46 -27.10 5.76
CA ARG A 1107 11.12 -26.79 7.03
C ARG A 1107 12.21 -25.75 6.83
N ALA A 1108 12.59 -25.07 7.91
CA ALA A 1108 13.80 -24.25 7.91
C ALA A 1108 15.03 -25.13 7.63
N ILE A 1109 16.00 -24.57 6.92
CA ILE A 1109 17.28 -25.24 6.62
C ILE A 1109 18.34 -24.51 7.43
N ASP A 1110 19.14 -25.24 8.19
CA ASP A 1110 20.20 -24.66 9.02
C ASP A 1110 21.16 -23.81 8.18
N GLY A 1111 21.37 -22.56 8.62
CA GLY A 1111 22.22 -21.58 7.93
C GLY A 1111 21.58 -20.90 6.72
N ALA A 1112 20.39 -21.32 6.28
CA ALA A 1112 19.65 -20.61 5.23
C ALA A 1112 19.04 -19.32 5.78
N ARG A 1113 18.95 -18.31 4.92
CA ARG A 1113 18.36 -17.00 5.23
C ARG A 1113 16.85 -17.02 5.06
N ILE A 1114 16.37 -17.69 4.00
CA ILE A 1114 14.94 -17.80 3.70
C ILE A 1114 14.35 -18.95 4.49
N GLU A 1115 13.26 -18.66 5.22
CA GLU A 1115 12.51 -19.62 6.02
C GLU A 1115 11.03 -19.62 5.60
N PRO A 1116 10.28 -20.70 5.87
CA PRO A 1116 8.84 -20.71 5.63
C PRO A 1116 8.12 -19.63 6.43
N LEU A 1117 7.09 -19.03 5.84
CA LEU A 1117 6.28 -18.04 6.55
C LEU A 1117 5.31 -18.74 7.50
N PRO A 1118 5.18 -18.28 8.76
CA PRO A 1118 4.24 -18.88 9.69
C PRO A 1118 2.80 -18.60 9.25
N LEU A 1119 2.03 -19.66 9.07
CA LEU A 1119 0.60 -19.55 8.75
C LEU A 1119 -0.15 -18.81 9.87
N PRO A 1120 -1.11 -17.93 9.52
CA PRO A 1120 -2.03 -17.34 10.48
C PRO A 1120 -2.75 -18.44 11.28
N ALA A 1121 -2.84 -18.28 12.60
CA ALA A 1121 -3.45 -19.28 13.48
C ALA A 1121 -4.85 -19.76 13.03
N PRO A 1122 -5.78 -18.90 12.55
CA PRO A 1122 -7.07 -19.34 12.01
C PRO A 1122 -6.93 -20.24 10.77
N ALA A 1123 -6.06 -19.88 9.81
CA ALA A 1123 -5.82 -20.68 8.61
C ALA A 1123 -5.17 -22.03 8.96
N ARG A 1124 -4.20 -22.02 9.89
CA ARG A 1124 -3.55 -23.25 10.38
C ARG A 1124 -4.56 -24.18 11.03
N ARG A 1125 -5.36 -23.69 11.99
CA ARG A 1125 -6.41 -24.48 12.66
C ARG A 1125 -7.39 -25.10 11.67
N ARG A 1126 -7.85 -24.31 10.68
CA ARG A 1126 -8.72 -24.84 9.62
C ARG A 1126 -8.06 -25.98 8.86
N MET A 1127 -6.81 -25.78 8.41
CA MET A 1127 -6.08 -26.81 7.66
C MET A 1127 -5.83 -28.08 8.49
N GLU A 1128 -5.72 -27.99 9.82
CA GLU A 1128 -5.51 -29.14 10.70
C GLU A 1128 -6.69 -30.11 10.71
N TRP A 1129 -7.94 -29.63 10.65
CA TRP A 1129 -9.13 -30.49 10.60
C TRP A 1129 -9.68 -30.70 9.19
N SER A 1130 -9.52 -29.73 8.28
CA SER A 1130 -10.12 -29.78 6.95
C SER A 1130 -9.31 -30.58 5.93
N ARG A 1131 -8.12 -31.04 6.31
CA ARG A 1131 -7.24 -31.80 5.42
C ARG A 1131 -6.78 -33.10 6.04
N VAL A 1132 -6.85 -34.16 5.26
CA VAL A 1132 -6.44 -35.50 5.67
C VAL A 1132 -5.23 -35.94 4.86
N LEU A 1133 -4.20 -36.45 5.54
CA LEU A 1133 -3.05 -37.10 4.91
C LEU A 1133 -3.18 -38.62 5.07
N LEU A 1134 -3.11 -39.33 3.94
CA LEU A 1134 -3.09 -40.79 3.90
C LEU A 1134 -1.74 -41.24 3.35
N ASP A 1135 -1.02 -42.08 4.10
CA ASP A 1135 0.20 -42.73 3.61
C ASP A 1135 -0.12 -43.92 2.69
N SER A 1136 0.92 -44.52 2.11
CA SER A 1136 0.80 -45.69 1.22
C SER A 1136 0.25 -46.95 1.89
N ARG A 1137 0.12 -46.96 3.21
CA ARG A 1137 -0.47 -48.07 3.99
C ARG A 1137 -1.89 -47.75 4.43
N GLY A 1138 -2.41 -46.58 4.07
CA GLY A 1138 -3.74 -46.13 4.49
C GLY A 1138 -3.77 -45.61 5.93
N THR A 1139 -2.60 -45.38 6.54
CA THR A 1139 -2.51 -44.81 7.87
C THR A 1139 -2.92 -43.34 7.80
N GLN A 1140 -3.98 -42.99 8.52
CA GLN A 1140 -4.39 -41.60 8.65
C GLN A 1140 -3.44 -40.90 9.63
N SER A 1141 -2.79 -39.85 9.14
CA SER A 1141 -2.02 -38.94 9.96
C SER A 1141 -2.74 -37.60 9.96
N PRO A 1142 -3.12 -37.03 11.11
CA PRO A 1142 -3.37 -35.59 11.18
C PRO A 1142 -2.13 -34.89 10.59
N ILE A 1143 -2.27 -33.80 9.84
CA ILE A 1143 -1.12 -33.09 9.26
C ILE A 1143 -0.02 -32.79 10.31
N GLN A 1144 -0.39 -32.67 11.59
CA GLN A 1144 0.53 -32.53 12.71
C GLN A 1144 1.40 -33.76 13.04
N ALA A 1145 1.02 -35.01 12.72
CA ALA A 1145 1.81 -36.18 13.10
C ALA A 1145 3.04 -36.44 12.21
N GLU A 1146 3.33 -35.62 11.20
CA GLU A 1146 4.65 -35.60 10.52
C GLU A 1146 5.31 -34.22 10.56
N GLN A 1147 4.58 -33.11 10.45
CA GLN A 1147 5.19 -31.78 10.63
C GLN A 1147 5.70 -31.53 12.06
N LEU A 1148 5.21 -32.27 13.07
CA LEU A 1148 5.75 -32.28 14.44
C LEU A 1148 6.46 -33.59 14.84
N ALA A 1149 6.31 -34.70 14.11
CA ALA A 1149 7.09 -35.92 14.41
C ALA A 1149 8.51 -35.87 13.82
N GLU A 1150 8.71 -35.20 12.69
CA GLU A 1150 10.06 -34.86 12.19
C GLU A 1150 10.70 -33.69 12.96
N ALA A 1151 10.02 -33.13 13.96
CA ALA A 1151 10.61 -32.18 14.92
C ALA A 1151 11.26 -32.88 16.14
N ARG A 1152 11.26 -34.23 16.19
CA ARG A 1152 11.87 -35.05 17.26
C ARG A 1152 12.89 -36.09 16.77
N ALA A 1153 13.24 -36.10 15.49
CA ALA A 1153 14.33 -36.90 14.91
C ALA A 1153 15.25 -35.96 14.12
#